data_AF-A0A965AMF9-F1
#
_entry.id   AF-A0A965AMF9-F1
#
_cell.length_a   1.000
_cell.length_b   1.000
_cell.length_c   1.000
_cell.angle_alpha   90.00
_cell.angle_beta   90.00
_cell.angle_gamma   90.00
#
_symmetry.space_group_name_H-M   'P 1'
#
loop_
_entity.id
_entity.type
_entity.pdbx_description
1 polymer ?
#
loop_
_entity_poly.entity_id
_entity_poly.type
_entity_poly.pdbx_seq_one_letter_code
_entity_poly.pdbx_strand_id
1 'polypeptide(L)'
;RFYFIEVNPRIQVEHTVTEEITGIDIVRRQLQIAAGHKLSDPEVGLADQSAVRTMGAAIQCRVTTEDPENRFLPDYGRITAYRSASGMGIRLDAGTAFSGAVVTPYFDSLLVKLTARGLTHTETAGHVERCLQEFRVRGVKTNIPFLINLVTHPEFLAGNCTTRFIDETPSLFDFPVRQDRATRLLTFLGETLVNGNPLMKNRQPVARRTPAVVPDFDPKQEPPAGSRTKLLELGPEKFSAWVREQKGLLLTDTTMRDAHQSLLATRMRSYDMLAVADAYARLASGLFSLEMWGGATFDTSMRFLKECPWERLTRLREKIPNVLFQMLLRASNAVGYTNYPDNVVQAFVKESADAGIDLFRVFDPLNWVPNMEVAMAAVRDSGGLCEAAVCYTGDVLDPKRDKYTLKYYVDLAKELEKRGAHLLAIKDMAGLCKPFAAGRLVKALHDEVGLPIHFHTHDTSGASLASCLEAAKNGASAVDAAMAPFAGLTSQPNLNAIVEAMRHTELDTGLDPEPLRLLTHYWSAVREHYSPFECSMKAPDADLYLHEMPGGQFTNLLEQARALGLADRWEDVCRTYAEVNQLLGDIVKVTPTSKAVGDLALLLVTNDMKAGELVASTREVAFPESVVDLLSGRMGQPPGGFPPEVVARVVRNQTIIDGRPGATLPPADMTEAAAEVTTIVGREATAREVASWLLYERVFQDFARHRADYGDVAVLPTPAFLEGLKPGEELFVDIEPGKTLVIRLLTIGEPHADGTRTVFFELNGQPRSVTVADRTLEGTIQQRPKAVIGDPRDIGAPMPGLIVTVAVKAGDKVTKGDKLLSLEAMKMETTVYAEQDGTLAEVLVSPGTPVEAGELIARYADA
;
A
#
# COMPACT_ATOMS: atom_id res chain seq x y z
N ARG A 1 -21.82 57.79 -10.74
CA ARG A 1 -23.16 57.96 -11.37
C ARG A 1 -24.01 56.79 -10.92
N PHE A 2 -25.30 56.97 -10.65
CA PHE A 2 -26.22 55.87 -10.35
C PHE A 2 -27.29 55.79 -11.44
N TYR A 3 -27.78 54.58 -11.70
CA TYR A 3 -28.82 54.31 -12.69
C TYR A 3 -29.88 53.43 -12.03
N PHE A 4 -31.13 53.89 -12.03
CA PHE A 4 -32.24 53.10 -11.54
C PHE A 4 -32.49 51.90 -12.48
N ILE A 5 -32.70 50.72 -11.91
CA ILE A 5 -32.96 49.49 -12.66
C ILE A 5 -34.32 48.85 -12.33
N GLU A 6 -34.68 48.78 -11.04
CA GLU A 6 -35.82 47.99 -10.58
C GLU A 6 -36.29 48.43 -9.18
N VAL A 7 -37.56 48.14 -8.85
CA VAL A 7 -38.09 48.08 -7.48
C VAL A 7 -38.51 46.64 -7.19
N ASN A 8 -38.08 46.10 -6.05
CA ASN A 8 -38.55 44.82 -5.54
C ASN A 8 -39.66 45.07 -4.50
N PRO A 9 -40.95 44.89 -4.83
CA PRO A 9 -42.07 45.25 -3.94
C PRO A 9 -42.34 44.18 -2.87
N ARG A 10 -41.27 43.60 -2.30
CA ARG A 10 -41.30 42.54 -1.30
C ARG A 10 -40.01 42.53 -0.49
N ILE A 11 -39.99 41.75 0.60
CA ILE A 11 -38.74 41.45 1.30
C ILE A 11 -37.76 40.73 0.36
N GLN A 12 -36.47 41.04 0.49
CA GLN A 12 -35.41 40.35 -0.22
C GLN A 12 -34.69 39.38 0.72
N VAL A 13 -34.07 38.34 0.17
CA VAL A 13 -33.46 37.31 1.03
C VAL A 13 -32.25 37.86 1.81
N GLU A 14 -31.58 38.87 1.26
CA GLU A 14 -30.50 39.68 1.82
C GLU A 14 -30.92 40.79 2.78
N HIS A 15 -32.18 40.86 3.22
CA HIS A 15 -32.57 41.81 4.27
C HIS A 15 -31.72 41.67 5.54
N THR A 16 -31.24 40.45 5.83
CA THR A 16 -30.44 40.14 7.03
C THR A 16 -29.19 41.01 7.17
N VAL A 17 -28.50 41.38 6.09
CA VAL A 17 -27.32 42.26 6.20
C VAL A 17 -27.70 43.66 6.66
N THR A 18 -28.89 44.13 6.27
CA THR A 18 -29.41 45.43 6.68
C THR A 18 -29.83 45.39 8.15
N GLU A 19 -30.48 44.31 8.58
CA GLU A 19 -30.84 44.11 9.99
C GLU A 19 -29.59 44.08 10.89
N GLU A 20 -28.53 43.39 10.47
CA GLU A 20 -27.31 43.26 11.27
C GLU A 20 -26.57 44.60 11.45
N ILE A 21 -26.54 45.48 10.44
CA ILE A 21 -25.86 46.77 10.57
C ILE A 21 -26.76 47.85 11.17
N THR A 22 -28.08 47.74 11.10
CA THR A 22 -29.02 48.75 11.62
C THR A 22 -29.61 48.40 12.98
N GLY A 23 -29.63 47.12 13.35
CA GLY A 23 -30.36 46.62 14.51
C GLY A 23 -31.89 46.65 14.34
N ILE A 24 -32.38 46.94 13.14
CA ILE A 24 -33.82 47.02 12.84
C ILE A 24 -34.29 45.68 12.31
N ASP A 25 -35.26 45.07 12.99
CA ASP A 25 -35.97 43.87 12.52
C ASP A 25 -37.02 44.26 11.47
N ILE A 26 -36.65 44.12 10.20
CA ILE A 26 -37.42 44.53 9.02
C ILE A 26 -38.68 43.69 8.90
N VAL A 27 -38.60 42.37 9.13
CA VAL A 27 -39.77 41.48 9.01
C VAL A 27 -40.83 41.85 10.06
N ARG A 28 -40.41 42.12 11.29
CA ARG A 28 -41.31 42.61 12.33
C ARG A 28 -41.91 43.97 11.97
N ARG A 29 -41.13 44.89 11.39
CA ARG A 29 -41.67 46.18 10.92
C ARG A 29 -42.71 45.98 9.83
N GLN A 30 -42.50 45.08 8.87
CA GLN A 30 -43.50 44.77 7.83
C GLN A 30 -44.83 44.31 8.43
N LEU A 31 -44.79 43.44 9.45
CA LEU A 31 -45.99 42.97 10.14
C LEU A 31 -46.71 44.10 10.91
N GLN A 32 -45.96 44.97 11.59
CA GLN A 32 -46.54 46.11 12.30
C GLN A 32 -47.20 47.11 11.34
N ILE A 33 -46.55 47.41 10.22
CA ILE A 33 -47.11 48.29 9.19
C ILE A 33 -48.37 47.67 8.59
N ALA A 34 -48.37 46.37 8.30
CA ALA A 34 -49.54 45.66 7.81
C ALA A 34 -50.70 45.64 8.83
N ALA A 35 -50.38 45.68 10.14
CA ALA A 35 -51.36 45.82 11.22
C ALA A 35 -51.87 47.27 11.43
N GLY A 36 -51.41 48.23 10.62
CA GLY A 36 -51.88 49.62 10.64
C GLY A 36 -51.05 50.57 11.49
N HIS A 37 -49.94 50.12 12.07
CA HIS A 37 -49.00 51.01 12.78
C HIS A 37 -48.30 51.96 11.81
N LYS A 38 -48.07 53.19 12.26
CA LYS A 38 -47.24 54.17 11.54
C LYS A 38 -45.77 53.99 11.94
N LEU A 39 -44.84 54.36 11.05
CA LEU A 39 -43.41 54.35 11.35
C LEU A 39 -43.05 55.18 12.60
N SER A 40 -43.80 56.25 12.84
CA SER A 40 -43.66 57.15 13.98
C SER A 40 -44.17 56.60 15.31
N ASP A 41 -44.89 55.48 15.30
CA ASP A 41 -45.44 54.92 16.54
C ASP A 41 -44.30 54.47 17.46
N PRO A 42 -44.37 54.70 18.79
CA PRO A 42 -43.31 54.33 19.73
C PRO A 42 -42.93 52.84 19.67
N GLU A 43 -43.88 51.97 19.32
CA GLU A 43 -43.68 50.52 19.16
C GLU A 43 -42.92 50.15 17.87
N VAL A 44 -42.95 51.03 16.86
CA VAL A 44 -42.22 50.91 15.59
C VAL A 44 -40.85 51.58 15.67
N GLY A 45 -40.77 52.75 16.32
CA GLY A 45 -39.52 53.41 16.69
C GLY A 45 -38.74 54.05 15.55
N LEU A 46 -39.38 54.36 14.41
CA LEU A 46 -38.74 54.89 13.19
C LEU A 46 -39.37 56.23 12.77
N ALA A 47 -39.54 57.14 13.73
CA ALA A 47 -40.22 58.42 13.51
C ALA A 47 -39.46 59.39 12.60
N ASP A 48 -38.13 59.27 12.50
CA ASP A 48 -37.28 60.11 11.66
C ASP A 48 -36.13 59.30 11.06
N GLN A 49 -35.63 59.73 9.90
CA GLN A 49 -34.52 59.06 9.20
C GLN A 49 -33.24 58.96 10.05
N SER A 50 -33.02 59.89 10.98
CA SER A 50 -31.89 59.88 11.91
C SER A 50 -31.93 58.74 12.95
N ALA A 51 -33.07 58.06 13.11
CA ALA A 51 -33.19 56.85 13.91
C ALA A 51 -32.49 55.64 13.25
N VAL A 52 -32.27 55.70 11.93
CA VAL A 52 -31.54 54.66 11.19
C VAL A 52 -30.05 54.98 11.21
N ARG A 53 -29.27 54.15 11.89
CA ARG A 53 -27.81 54.23 11.92
C ARG A 53 -27.22 52.91 11.48
N THR A 54 -26.04 52.96 10.87
CA THR A 54 -25.27 51.76 10.54
C THR A 54 -24.12 51.59 11.51
N MET A 55 -23.88 50.37 11.95
CA MET A 55 -22.73 50.00 12.76
C MET A 55 -21.97 48.86 12.08
N GLY A 56 -20.74 49.16 11.66
CA GLY A 56 -19.86 48.18 11.03
C GLY A 56 -20.31 47.76 9.62
N ALA A 57 -19.99 46.51 9.27
CA ALA A 57 -20.31 45.89 7.98
C ALA A 57 -20.91 44.50 8.20
N ALA A 58 -21.80 44.09 7.31
CA ALA A 58 -22.36 42.74 7.29
C ALA A 58 -22.20 42.10 5.91
N ILE A 59 -21.89 40.81 5.88
CA ILE A 59 -21.74 40.00 4.67
C ILE A 59 -22.66 38.80 4.81
N GLN A 60 -23.44 38.51 3.77
CA GLN A 60 -24.24 37.29 3.68
C GLN A 60 -23.72 36.39 2.57
N CYS A 61 -23.46 35.13 2.91
CA CYS A 61 -23.23 34.04 1.96
C CYS A 61 -24.40 33.05 2.00
N ARG A 62 -24.85 32.61 0.83
CA ARG A 62 -25.84 31.53 0.71
C ARG A 62 -25.09 30.23 0.48
N VAL A 63 -25.15 29.33 1.45
CA VAL A 63 -24.60 27.98 1.30
C VAL A 63 -25.64 27.13 0.59
N THR A 64 -25.30 26.62 -0.58
CA THR A 64 -26.19 25.84 -1.46
C THR A 64 -25.61 24.46 -1.74
N THR A 65 -26.38 23.57 -2.38
CA THR A 65 -25.88 22.28 -2.90
C THR A 65 -25.26 22.37 -4.29
N GLU A 66 -25.09 23.57 -4.85
CA GLU A 66 -24.49 23.75 -6.17
C GLU A 66 -23.02 23.33 -6.13
N ASP A 67 -22.60 22.49 -7.08
CA ASP A 67 -21.23 22.03 -7.21
C ASP A 67 -20.43 22.95 -8.15
N PRO A 68 -19.48 23.77 -7.65
CA PRO A 68 -18.69 24.66 -8.50
C PRO A 68 -17.84 23.92 -9.53
N GLU A 69 -17.45 22.67 -9.24
CA GLU A 69 -16.67 21.82 -10.16
C GLU A 69 -17.55 21.28 -11.29
N ASN A 70 -18.87 21.25 -11.09
CA ASN A 70 -19.86 20.77 -12.06
C ASN A 70 -20.79 21.91 -12.52
N ARG A 71 -20.21 23.07 -12.84
CA ARG A 71 -20.93 24.23 -13.40
C ARG A 71 -22.11 24.70 -12.54
N PHE A 72 -21.99 24.61 -11.22
CA PHE A 72 -23.00 24.99 -10.24
C PHE A 72 -24.33 24.22 -10.38
N LEU A 73 -24.29 23.02 -10.96
CA LEU A 73 -25.46 22.14 -10.92
C LEU A 73 -25.76 21.76 -9.46
N PRO A 74 -27.01 21.89 -8.99
CA PRO A 74 -27.38 21.45 -7.65
C PRO A 74 -27.20 19.94 -7.49
N ASP A 75 -26.53 19.56 -6.42
CA ASP A 75 -26.45 18.17 -5.98
C ASP A 75 -27.67 17.81 -5.11
N TYR A 76 -28.06 16.54 -5.17
CA TYR A 76 -29.27 16.02 -4.54
C TYR A 76 -28.96 14.79 -3.72
N GLY A 77 -29.80 14.54 -2.72
CA GLY A 77 -29.67 13.35 -1.89
C GLY A 77 -29.74 13.65 -0.41
N ARG A 78 -29.35 12.66 0.38
CA ARG A 78 -29.46 12.72 1.84
C ARG A 78 -28.24 13.42 2.43
N ILE A 79 -28.46 14.44 3.24
CA ILE A 79 -27.43 15.04 4.07
C ILE A 79 -27.09 14.05 5.18
N THR A 80 -25.94 13.39 5.07
CA THR A 80 -25.48 12.39 6.06
C THR A 80 -24.95 13.02 7.33
N ALA A 81 -24.42 14.26 7.25
CA ALA A 81 -24.09 15.07 8.41
C ALA A 81 -24.18 16.56 8.10
N TYR A 82 -24.71 17.31 9.06
CA TYR A 82 -24.76 18.76 9.04
C TYR A 82 -24.26 19.34 10.38
N ARG A 83 -23.23 20.18 10.32
CA ARG A 83 -22.78 21.02 11.44
C ARG A 83 -22.63 22.45 10.94
N SER A 84 -23.30 23.36 11.63
CA SER A 84 -23.20 24.78 11.38
C SER A 84 -22.08 25.44 12.18
N ALA A 85 -21.65 26.62 11.72
CA ALA A 85 -20.77 27.50 12.48
C ALA A 85 -21.55 28.25 13.57
N SER A 86 -20.87 28.73 14.60
CA SER A 86 -21.45 29.57 15.66
C SER A 86 -20.44 30.61 16.14
N GLY A 87 -20.87 31.52 17.02
CA GLY A 87 -20.00 32.54 17.62
C GLY A 87 -20.60 33.94 17.59
N MET A 88 -19.90 34.89 18.21
CA MET A 88 -20.30 36.30 18.22
C MET A 88 -20.36 36.86 16.79
N GLY A 89 -21.41 37.62 16.49
CA GLY A 89 -21.58 38.28 15.20
C GLY A 89 -21.97 37.35 14.05
N ILE A 90 -22.36 36.10 14.34
CA ILE A 90 -22.82 35.13 13.34
C ILE A 90 -24.32 34.91 13.48
N ARG A 91 -25.04 35.10 12.38
CA ARG A 91 -26.45 34.80 12.22
C ARG A 91 -26.63 33.72 11.15
N LEU A 92 -27.45 32.72 11.47
CA LEU A 92 -27.79 31.63 10.56
C LEU A 92 -29.30 31.53 10.39
N ASP A 93 -29.74 31.67 9.14
CA ASP A 93 -31.13 31.46 8.75
C ASP A 93 -31.15 30.17 7.90
N ALA A 94 -31.45 29.03 8.55
CA ALA A 94 -31.43 27.71 7.93
C ALA A 94 -32.66 27.46 7.06
N GLY A 95 -32.45 26.83 5.90
CA GLY A 95 -33.49 26.20 5.09
C GLY A 95 -33.65 24.72 5.49
N THR A 96 -33.68 23.83 4.50
CA THR A 96 -33.80 22.37 4.72
C THR A 96 -32.44 21.74 4.98
N ALA A 97 -31.75 22.18 6.04
CA ALA A 97 -30.39 21.75 6.35
C ALA A 97 -30.26 21.19 7.77
N PHE A 98 -30.44 19.88 7.90
CA PHE A 98 -30.20 19.11 9.13
C PHE A 98 -29.76 17.68 8.79
N SER A 99 -29.10 16.99 9.72
CA SER A 99 -28.67 15.61 9.51
C SER A 99 -29.87 14.70 9.23
N GLY A 100 -29.83 13.98 8.11
CA GLY A 100 -30.92 13.12 7.64
C GLY A 100 -31.89 13.79 6.66
N ALA A 101 -31.83 15.12 6.48
CA ALA A 101 -32.63 15.82 5.48
C ALA A 101 -32.33 15.31 4.07
N VAL A 102 -33.34 15.29 3.20
CA VAL A 102 -33.20 14.92 1.79
C VAL A 102 -33.38 16.15 0.93
N VAL A 103 -32.33 16.54 0.21
CA VAL A 103 -32.38 17.61 -0.77
C VAL A 103 -33.01 17.06 -2.04
N THR A 104 -34.21 17.55 -2.34
CA THR A 104 -34.96 17.16 -3.53
C THR A 104 -34.71 18.15 -4.67
N PRO A 105 -34.82 17.72 -5.93
CA PRO A 105 -34.58 18.62 -7.06
C PRO A 105 -35.70 19.63 -7.30
N TYR A 106 -36.84 19.53 -6.60
CA TYR A 106 -38.03 20.34 -6.85
C TYR A 106 -37.97 21.79 -6.35
N PHE A 107 -36.99 22.15 -5.53
CA PHE A 107 -36.89 23.46 -4.89
C PHE A 107 -35.48 24.05 -5.04
N ASP A 108 -35.30 25.30 -4.61
CA ASP A 108 -33.98 25.93 -4.50
C ASP A 108 -33.02 25.07 -3.65
N SER A 109 -31.74 25.06 -4.03
CA SER A 109 -30.63 24.33 -3.43
C SER A 109 -30.12 24.94 -2.12
N LEU A 110 -30.75 26.01 -1.63
CA LEU A 110 -30.37 26.72 -0.42
C LEU A 110 -30.42 25.83 0.83
N LEU A 111 -29.25 25.64 1.45
CA LEU A 111 -29.12 24.96 2.74
C LEU A 111 -29.25 25.93 3.91
N VAL A 112 -28.42 26.98 3.92
CA VAL A 112 -28.39 27.97 5.01
C VAL A 112 -27.85 29.30 4.52
N LYS A 113 -28.42 30.39 5.02
CA LYS A 113 -27.86 31.73 4.85
C LYS A 113 -26.96 32.02 6.04
N LEU A 114 -25.67 32.21 5.76
CA LEU A 114 -24.68 32.67 6.71
C LEU A 114 -24.59 34.18 6.61
N THR A 115 -24.99 34.91 7.64
CA THR A 115 -24.74 36.35 7.75
C THR A 115 -23.76 36.59 8.89
N ALA A 116 -22.65 37.27 8.60
CA ALA A 116 -21.70 37.70 9.61
C ALA A 116 -21.69 39.23 9.71
N ARG A 117 -21.39 39.74 10.91
CA ARG A 117 -21.10 41.16 11.15
C ARG A 117 -19.75 41.38 11.82
N GLY A 118 -19.19 42.56 11.61
CA GLY A 118 -17.90 43.02 12.13
C GLY A 118 -17.79 44.53 12.04
N LEU A 119 -16.76 45.14 12.64
CA LEU A 119 -16.59 46.59 12.61
C LEU A 119 -16.09 47.08 11.25
N THR A 120 -15.38 46.23 10.51
CA THR A 120 -14.84 46.53 9.17
C THR A 120 -15.21 45.44 8.18
N HIS A 121 -15.22 45.77 6.89
CA HIS A 121 -15.49 44.80 5.82
C HIS A 121 -14.53 43.60 5.86
N THR A 122 -13.23 43.85 6.07
CA THR A 122 -12.21 42.80 6.16
C THR A 122 -12.40 41.89 7.37
N GLU A 123 -12.73 42.45 8.54
CA GLU A 123 -13.04 41.66 9.74
C GLU A 123 -14.28 40.78 9.52
N THR A 124 -15.33 41.35 8.92
CA THR A 124 -16.55 40.61 8.57
C THR A 124 -16.25 39.49 7.59
N ALA A 125 -15.40 39.72 6.58
CA ALA A 125 -14.98 38.68 5.63
C ALA A 125 -14.22 37.55 6.33
N GLY A 126 -13.35 37.85 7.29
CA GLY A 126 -12.67 36.85 8.12
C GLY A 126 -13.64 36.03 8.99
N HIS A 127 -14.69 36.65 9.55
CA HIS A 127 -15.75 35.93 10.24
C HIS A 127 -16.48 34.94 9.32
N VAL A 128 -16.79 35.37 8.09
CA VAL A 128 -17.41 34.51 7.07
C VAL A 128 -16.48 33.37 6.68
N GLU A 129 -15.21 33.64 6.39
CA GLU A 129 -14.21 32.63 6.05
C GLU A 129 -14.12 31.54 7.12
N ARG A 130 -13.95 31.93 8.39
CA ARG A 130 -13.92 31.00 9.52
C ARG A 130 -15.20 30.15 9.58
N CYS A 131 -16.37 30.77 9.43
CA CYS A 131 -17.64 30.04 9.43
C CYS A 131 -17.71 29.02 8.30
N LEU A 132 -17.35 29.41 7.08
CA LEU A 132 -17.34 28.53 5.91
C LEU A 132 -16.38 27.34 6.10
N GLN A 133 -15.22 27.58 6.72
CA GLN A 133 -14.25 26.53 7.07
C GLN A 133 -14.74 25.62 8.21
N GLU A 134 -15.61 26.08 9.12
CA GLU A 134 -16.19 25.29 10.21
C GLU A 134 -17.37 24.43 9.77
N PHE A 135 -18.11 24.83 8.73
CA PHE A 135 -19.23 24.05 8.22
C PHE A 135 -18.79 22.62 7.87
N ARG A 136 -19.58 21.65 8.31
CA ARG A 136 -19.44 20.25 7.88
C ARG A 136 -20.76 19.81 7.28
N VAL A 137 -20.82 19.82 5.96
CA VAL A 137 -21.91 19.26 5.17
C VAL A 137 -21.38 18.04 4.43
N ARG A 138 -22.10 16.92 4.53
CA ARG A 138 -21.76 15.63 3.91
C ARG A 138 -23.01 14.98 3.34
N GLY A 139 -22.83 14.17 2.30
CA GLY A 139 -23.90 13.52 1.55
C GLY A 139 -24.34 14.29 0.30
N VAL A 140 -24.02 15.58 0.22
CA VAL A 140 -24.15 16.42 -0.97
C VAL A 140 -22.95 17.35 -1.11
N LYS A 141 -22.64 17.77 -2.33
CA LYS A 141 -21.69 18.84 -2.66
C LYS A 141 -22.25 20.20 -2.23
N THR A 142 -21.37 21.20 -2.14
CA THR A 142 -21.73 22.55 -1.70
C THR A 142 -20.86 23.61 -2.37
N ASN A 143 -21.39 24.82 -2.52
CA ASN A 143 -20.65 25.99 -3.03
C ASN A 143 -19.62 26.60 -2.06
N ILE A 144 -19.44 26.03 -0.86
CA ILE A 144 -18.51 26.52 0.17
C ILE A 144 -17.08 26.81 -0.34
N PRO A 145 -16.43 25.93 -1.14
CA PRO A 145 -15.08 26.21 -1.63
C PRO A 145 -15.00 27.49 -2.46
N PHE A 146 -15.99 27.71 -3.33
CA PHE A 146 -16.10 28.95 -4.11
C PHE A 146 -16.32 30.17 -3.22
N LEU A 147 -17.18 30.07 -2.20
CA LEU A 147 -17.41 31.16 -1.27
C LEU A 147 -16.14 31.54 -0.48
N ILE A 148 -15.31 30.56 -0.10
CA ILE A 148 -14.02 30.81 0.57
C ILE A 148 -13.07 31.57 -0.38
N ASN A 149 -12.92 31.11 -1.62
CA ASN A 149 -12.10 31.79 -2.63
C ASN A 149 -12.58 33.23 -2.86
N LEU A 150 -13.90 33.44 -2.90
CA LEU A 150 -14.51 34.75 -3.09
C LEU A 150 -14.21 35.71 -1.93
N VAL A 151 -14.48 35.30 -0.68
CA VAL A 151 -14.34 36.21 0.49
C VAL A 151 -12.90 36.49 0.88
N THR A 152 -11.96 35.65 0.44
CA THR A 152 -10.52 35.83 0.66
C THR A 152 -9.81 36.55 -0.49
N HIS A 153 -10.50 36.79 -1.62
CA HIS A 153 -9.88 37.44 -2.78
C HIS A 153 -9.53 38.91 -2.51
N PRO A 154 -8.34 39.40 -2.91
CA PRO A 154 -7.91 40.77 -2.64
C PRO A 154 -8.89 41.86 -3.13
N GLU A 155 -9.45 41.71 -4.34
CA GLU A 155 -10.46 42.65 -4.87
C GLU A 155 -11.76 42.68 -4.06
N PHE A 156 -12.18 41.54 -3.51
CA PHE A 156 -13.35 41.46 -2.64
C PHE A 156 -13.08 42.14 -1.30
N LEU A 157 -11.91 41.90 -0.71
CA LEU A 157 -11.48 42.54 0.54
C LEU A 157 -11.29 44.05 0.38
N ALA A 158 -10.90 44.51 -0.81
CA ALA A 158 -10.79 45.94 -1.12
C ALA A 158 -12.15 46.62 -1.36
N GLY A 159 -13.22 45.85 -1.57
CA GLY A 159 -14.56 46.38 -1.86
C GLY A 159 -14.72 46.92 -3.29
N ASN A 160 -13.84 46.51 -4.22
CA ASN A 160 -13.79 47.03 -5.60
C ASN A 160 -14.51 46.15 -6.63
N CYS A 161 -15.22 45.12 -6.19
CA CYS A 161 -15.91 44.20 -7.09
C CYS A 161 -16.96 44.90 -7.96
N THR A 162 -16.99 44.54 -9.24
CA THR A 162 -18.07 44.89 -10.17
C THR A 162 -18.95 43.68 -10.45
N THR A 163 -20.05 43.87 -11.19
CA THR A 163 -20.93 42.76 -11.59
C THR A 163 -20.26 41.71 -12.47
N ARG A 164 -19.08 42.01 -13.05
CA ARG A 164 -18.30 41.07 -13.90
C ARG A 164 -17.16 40.38 -13.17
N PHE A 165 -16.94 40.70 -11.89
CA PHE A 165 -15.78 40.22 -11.15
C PHE A 165 -15.64 38.69 -11.17
N ILE A 166 -16.74 37.96 -10.95
CA ILE A 166 -16.71 36.49 -10.97
C ILE A 166 -16.41 35.96 -12.38
N ASP A 167 -17.01 36.54 -13.42
CA ASP A 167 -16.82 36.13 -14.82
C ASP A 167 -15.39 36.40 -15.32
N GLU A 168 -14.74 37.45 -14.79
CA GLU A 168 -13.40 37.91 -15.19
C GLU A 168 -12.28 37.37 -14.30
N THR A 169 -12.58 36.55 -13.29
CA THR A 169 -11.59 36.01 -12.32
C THR A 169 -11.59 34.48 -12.30
N PRO A 170 -10.94 33.80 -13.28
CA PRO A 170 -10.91 32.34 -13.35
C PRO A 170 -10.32 31.65 -12.12
N SER A 171 -9.40 32.31 -11.40
CA SER A 171 -8.76 31.74 -10.21
C SER A 171 -9.73 31.49 -9.04
N LEU A 172 -10.95 32.05 -9.07
CA LEU A 172 -11.99 31.72 -8.10
C LEU A 172 -12.45 30.25 -8.20
N PHE A 173 -12.20 29.61 -9.35
CA PHE A 173 -12.58 28.21 -9.63
C PHE A 173 -11.44 27.22 -9.42
N ASP A 174 -10.29 27.68 -8.91
CA ASP A 174 -9.18 26.81 -8.53
C ASP A 174 -9.45 26.25 -7.12
N PHE A 175 -9.87 24.98 -7.05
CA PHE A 175 -10.22 24.33 -5.79
C PHE A 175 -9.15 23.31 -5.36
N PRO A 176 -8.79 23.26 -4.06
CA PRO A 176 -7.89 22.23 -3.57
C PRO A 176 -8.58 20.85 -3.57
N VAL A 177 -7.89 19.84 -4.09
CA VAL A 177 -8.37 18.45 -4.13
C VAL A 177 -8.59 17.94 -2.70
N ARG A 178 -9.83 17.58 -2.36
CA ARG A 178 -10.15 16.98 -1.06
C ARG A 178 -9.60 15.55 -1.01
N GLN A 179 -8.72 15.28 -0.04
CA GLN A 179 -8.12 13.95 0.12
C GLN A 179 -9.06 12.89 0.71
N ASP A 180 -10.12 13.30 1.41
CA ASP A 180 -11.15 12.46 2.04
C ASP A 180 -10.66 11.19 2.79
N ARG A 181 -9.50 11.31 3.45
CA ARG A 181 -8.77 10.19 4.07
C ARG A 181 -9.61 9.37 5.04
N ALA A 182 -10.42 10.03 5.87
CA ALA A 182 -11.25 9.33 6.86
C ALA A 182 -12.33 8.47 6.19
N THR A 183 -13.04 8.99 5.20
CA THR A 183 -14.08 8.23 4.49
C THR A 183 -13.47 7.02 3.79
N ARG A 184 -12.33 7.19 3.11
CA ARG A 184 -11.62 6.09 2.43
C ARG A 184 -11.20 4.97 3.39
N LEU A 185 -10.66 5.32 4.57
CA LEU A 185 -10.33 4.34 5.61
C LEU A 185 -11.58 3.63 6.17
N LEU A 186 -12.68 4.36 6.39
CA LEU A 186 -13.94 3.76 6.83
C LEU A 186 -14.49 2.81 5.76
N THR A 187 -14.36 3.13 4.47
CA THR A 187 -14.75 2.25 3.37
C THR A 187 -13.93 0.97 3.38
N PHE A 188 -12.61 1.03 3.61
CA PHE A 188 -11.77 -0.17 3.75
C PHE A 188 -12.18 -1.06 4.94
N LEU A 189 -12.43 -0.44 6.10
CA LEU A 189 -12.92 -1.16 7.27
C LEU A 189 -14.29 -1.78 7.00
N GLY A 190 -15.19 -1.05 6.32
CA GLY A 190 -16.48 -1.56 5.90
C GLY A 190 -16.37 -2.76 4.94
N GLU A 191 -15.49 -2.68 3.93
CA GLU A 191 -15.17 -3.76 3.00
C GLU A 191 -14.66 -5.00 3.75
N THR A 192 -13.74 -4.80 4.70
CA THR A 192 -13.18 -5.89 5.52
C THR A 192 -14.25 -6.53 6.41
N LEU A 193 -15.17 -5.74 6.96
CA LEU A 193 -16.25 -6.20 7.83
C LEU A 193 -17.35 -6.97 7.07
N VAL A 194 -17.69 -6.54 5.86
CA VAL A 194 -18.76 -7.15 5.05
C VAL A 194 -18.23 -8.36 4.27
N ASN A 195 -17.10 -8.21 3.60
CA ASN A 195 -16.59 -9.21 2.64
C ASN A 195 -15.44 -10.06 3.21
N GLY A 196 -14.90 -9.71 4.38
CA GLY A 196 -13.70 -10.30 4.95
C GLY A 196 -12.42 -9.86 4.22
N ASN A 197 -11.28 -10.00 4.90
CA ASN A 197 -9.98 -9.81 4.25
C ASN A 197 -9.59 -11.10 3.48
N PRO A 198 -9.26 -11.04 2.18
CA PRO A 198 -8.83 -12.21 1.41
C PRO A 198 -7.65 -12.96 2.03
N LEU A 199 -6.76 -12.28 2.76
CA LEU A 199 -5.63 -12.90 3.46
C LEU A 199 -6.06 -13.86 4.56
N MET A 200 -7.24 -13.65 5.15
CA MET A 200 -7.79 -14.43 6.27
C MET A 200 -8.68 -15.58 5.81
N LYS A 201 -8.89 -15.76 4.51
CA LYS A 201 -9.70 -16.85 3.97
C LYS A 201 -9.15 -18.20 4.44
N ASN A 202 -10.01 -19.00 5.07
CA ASN A 202 -9.69 -20.32 5.63
C ASN A 202 -8.61 -20.30 6.72
N ARG A 203 -8.40 -19.18 7.42
CA ARG A 203 -7.46 -19.06 8.53
C ARG A 203 -8.18 -18.86 9.86
N GLN A 204 -7.48 -19.19 10.94
CA GLN A 204 -7.96 -18.90 12.29
C GLN A 204 -7.90 -17.38 12.56
N PRO A 205 -8.75 -16.84 13.45
CA PRO A 205 -8.64 -15.46 13.89
C PRO A 205 -7.30 -15.14 14.55
N VAL A 206 -6.95 -13.86 14.61
CA VAL A 206 -5.75 -13.37 15.31
C VAL A 206 -5.84 -13.71 16.79
N ALA A 207 -4.74 -14.21 17.36
CA ALA A 207 -4.69 -14.61 18.77
C ALA A 207 -4.79 -13.39 19.71
N ARG A 208 -4.27 -12.24 19.27
CA ARG A 208 -4.23 -10.99 20.05
C ARG A 208 -4.74 -9.80 19.24
N ARG A 209 -5.61 -9.00 19.86
CA ARG A 209 -6.07 -7.71 19.31
C ARG A 209 -5.55 -6.49 20.07
N THR A 210 -5.15 -6.67 21.33
CA THR A 210 -4.61 -5.57 22.16
C THR A 210 -3.26 -5.11 21.61
N PRO A 211 -2.98 -3.80 21.53
CA PRO A 211 -1.68 -3.31 21.08
C PRO A 211 -0.50 -3.92 21.84
N ALA A 212 0.61 -4.11 21.15
CA ALA A 212 1.88 -4.46 21.79
C ALA A 212 2.41 -3.27 22.60
N VAL A 213 2.96 -3.55 23.78
CA VAL A 213 3.51 -2.50 24.66
C VAL A 213 4.91 -2.16 24.18
N VAL A 214 5.11 -0.93 23.73
CA VAL A 214 6.42 -0.42 23.34
C VAL A 214 7.28 -0.28 24.61
N PRO A 215 8.55 -0.74 24.60
CA PRO A 215 9.46 -0.54 25.72
C PRO A 215 9.63 0.92 26.12
N ASP A 216 9.78 1.18 27.41
CA ASP A 216 10.08 2.53 27.90
C ASP A 216 11.48 3.00 27.44
N PHE A 217 11.56 4.24 26.97
CA PHE A 217 12.80 4.93 26.65
C PHE A 217 12.64 6.42 26.94
N ASP A 218 13.73 7.17 27.11
CA ASP A 218 13.67 8.62 27.23
C ASP A 218 13.54 9.27 25.83
N PRO A 219 12.38 9.86 25.48
CA PRO A 219 12.20 10.48 24.17
C PRO A 219 13.04 11.75 23.99
N LYS A 220 13.56 12.35 25.08
CA LYS A 220 14.43 13.54 25.03
C LYS A 220 15.89 13.18 24.77
N GLN A 221 16.27 11.93 25.01
CA GLN A 221 17.61 11.46 24.70
C GLN A 221 17.75 11.31 23.18
N GLU A 222 18.80 11.90 22.62
CA GLU A 222 19.18 11.65 21.23
C GLU A 222 19.64 10.19 21.06
N PRO A 223 19.31 9.53 19.93
CA PRO A 223 19.81 8.19 19.66
C PRO A 223 21.35 8.12 19.77
N PRO A 224 21.93 7.17 20.54
CA PRO A 224 23.38 7.01 20.64
C PRO A 224 24.03 6.79 19.27
N ALA A 225 25.28 7.20 19.09
CA ALA A 225 26.01 6.92 17.85
C ALA A 225 26.11 5.41 17.61
N GLY A 226 25.75 4.97 16.40
CA GLY A 226 25.74 3.56 16.01
C GLY A 226 26.57 3.29 14.76
N SER A 227 26.40 2.11 14.17
CA SER A 227 27.14 1.67 12.98
C SER A 227 26.99 2.59 11.77
N ARG A 228 25.82 3.22 11.58
CA ARG A 228 25.62 4.17 10.48
C ARG A 228 26.35 5.47 10.69
N THR A 229 26.34 5.99 11.92
CA THR A 229 27.15 7.18 12.26
C THR A 229 28.60 6.92 11.89
N LYS A 230 29.11 5.72 12.19
CA LYS A 230 30.48 5.34 11.86
C LYS A 230 30.75 5.20 10.37
N LEU A 231 29.80 4.65 9.60
CA LEU A 231 29.90 4.61 8.13
C LEU A 231 29.99 6.01 7.54
N LEU A 232 29.14 6.95 7.99
CA LEU A 232 29.13 8.33 7.49
C LEU A 232 30.43 9.08 7.81
N GLU A 233 31.06 8.79 8.95
CA GLU A 233 32.36 9.36 9.33
C GLU A 233 33.53 8.80 8.49
N LEU A 234 33.54 7.49 8.25
CA LEU A 234 34.68 6.78 7.67
C LEU A 234 34.62 6.64 6.15
N GLY A 235 33.42 6.57 5.59
CA GLY A 235 33.16 6.08 4.23
C GLY A 235 33.31 4.55 4.12
N PRO A 236 32.82 3.93 3.02
CA PRO A 236 32.73 2.48 2.88
C PRO A 236 34.03 1.70 3.08
N GLU A 237 35.13 2.15 2.49
CA GLU A 237 36.42 1.42 2.51
C GLU A 237 37.05 1.38 3.91
N LYS A 238 37.11 2.53 4.59
CA LYS A 238 37.63 2.59 5.96
C LYS A 238 36.68 1.95 6.96
N PHE A 239 35.38 2.00 6.69
CA PHE A 239 34.40 1.29 7.50
C PHE A 239 34.60 -0.22 7.40
N SER A 240 34.81 -0.78 6.21
CA SER A 240 35.14 -2.20 6.05
C SER A 240 36.39 -2.60 6.83
N ALA A 241 37.46 -1.82 6.76
CA ALA A 241 38.66 -2.07 7.58
C ALA A 241 38.34 -2.04 9.08
N TRP A 242 37.54 -1.07 9.54
CA TRP A 242 37.10 -0.98 10.93
C TRP A 242 36.28 -2.21 11.37
N VAL A 243 35.40 -2.73 10.50
CA VAL A 243 34.64 -3.97 10.77
C VAL A 243 35.59 -5.15 10.94
N ARG A 244 36.62 -5.29 10.08
CA ARG A 244 37.61 -6.38 10.18
C ARG A 244 38.45 -6.30 11.45
N GLU A 245 38.69 -5.10 11.97
CA GLU A 245 39.48 -4.86 13.19
C GLU A 245 38.69 -5.04 14.49
N GLN A 246 37.36 -5.23 14.44
CA GLN A 246 36.57 -5.46 15.64
C GLN A 246 36.94 -6.78 16.31
N LYS A 247 37.13 -6.74 17.63
CA LYS A 247 37.38 -7.95 18.44
C LYS A 247 36.08 -8.67 18.80
N GLY A 248 35.05 -7.89 19.16
CA GLY A 248 33.73 -8.41 19.48
C GLY A 248 32.95 -8.81 18.23
N LEU A 249 32.08 -9.81 18.36
CA LEU A 249 31.22 -10.23 17.26
C LEU A 249 30.12 -9.19 17.02
N LEU A 250 30.01 -8.71 15.78
CA LEU A 250 28.95 -7.82 15.36
C LEU A 250 27.68 -8.60 15.00
N LEU A 251 26.50 -8.04 15.27
CA LEU A 251 25.21 -8.71 15.02
C LEU A 251 24.30 -7.89 14.12
N THR A 252 23.76 -8.54 13.09
CA THR A 252 22.65 -8.02 12.27
C THR A 252 21.34 -8.62 12.73
N ASP A 253 20.36 -7.76 13.03
CA ASP A 253 19.00 -8.20 13.36
C ASP A 253 18.14 -8.34 12.09
N THR A 254 17.64 -9.55 11.83
CA THR A 254 16.79 -9.87 10.66
C THR A 254 15.29 -9.86 10.96
N THR A 255 14.88 -9.48 12.19
CA THR A 255 13.49 -9.54 12.65
C THR A 255 12.51 -8.82 11.71
N MET A 256 12.92 -7.67 11.14
CA MET A 256 12.08 -6.85 10.26
C MET A 256 12.11 -7.29 8.78
N ARG A 257 12.89 -8.32 8.40
CA ARG A 257 12.98 -8.82 7.02
C ARG A 257 12.92 -10.34 6.93
N ASP A 258 14.04 -11.04 7.14
CA ASP A 258 14.13 -12.48 6.82
C ASP A 258 13.35 -13.35 7.80
N ALA A 259 13.28 -12.92 9.06
CA ALA A 259 12.66 -13.72 10.10
C ALA A 259 11.16 -13.91 9.85
N HIS A 260 10.43 -12.81 9.63
CA HIS A 260 9.00 -12.90 9.29
C HIS A 260 8.76 -13.36 7.85
N GLN A 261 9.71 -13.19 6.94
CA GLN A 261 9.68 -13.83 5.62
C GLN A 261 9.64 -15.36 5.75
N SER A 262 10.39 -15.91 6.70
CA SER A 262 10.51 -17.34 6.96
C SER A 262 9.36 -17.91 7.80
N LEU A 263 8.92 -17.18 8.83
CA LEU A 263 7.93 -17.67 9.80
C LEU A 263 6.49 -17.27 9.48
N LEU A 264 6.27 -16.10 8.87
CA LEU A 264 4.96 -15.46 8.74
C LEU A 264 4.62 -15.10 7.29
N ALA A 265 5.23 -15.77 6.32
CA ALA A 265 5.06 -15.50 4.89
C ALA A 265 5.23 -14.01 4.54
N THR A 266 6.17 -13.32 5.17
CA THR A 266 6.49 -11.90 4.92
C THR A 266 5.35 -10.93 5.28
N ARG A 267 4.41 -11.31 6.15
CA ARG A 267 3.20 -10.50 6.43
C ARG A 267 3.35 -9.43 7.49
N MET A 268 4.54 -9.27 8.10
CA MET A 268 4.75 -8.20 9.08
C MET A 268 4.61 -6.82 8.43
N ARG A 269 3.78 -5.97 9.02
CA ARG A 269 3.35 -4.67 8.51
C ARG A 269 4.22 -3.54 9.03
N SER A 270 4.28 -2.47 8.25
CA SER A 270 5.00 -1.25 8.62
C SER A 270 4.51 -0.66 9.93
N TYR A 271 3.21 -0.79 10.25
CA TYR A 271 2.61 -0.33 11.51
C TYR A 271 3.39 -0.84 12.74
N ASP A 272 3.61 -2.16 12.82
CA ASP A 272 4.25 -2.79 13.97
C ASP A 272 5.77 -2.55 13.99
N MET A 273 6.40 -2.39 12.82
CA MET A 273 7.82 -2.01 12.75
C MET A 273 8.05 -0.57 13.21
N LEU A 274 7.19 0.36 12.80
CA LEU A 274 7.32 1.79 13.10
C LEU A 274 7.02 2.12 14.56
N ALA A 275 6.13 1.36 15.20
CA ALA A 275 5.77 1.58 16.60
C ALA A 275 6.95 1.36 17.57
N VAL A 276 7.88 0.45 17.26
CA VAL A 276 9.06 0.16 18.10
C VAL A 276 10.35 0.83 17.61
N ALA A 277 10.31 1.52 16.48
CA ALA A 277 11.50 2.06 15.82
C ALA A 277 12.30 3.04 16.69
N ASP A 278 11.63 3.98 17.38
CA ASP A 278 12.30 4.92 18.29
C ASP A 278 12.98 4.24 19.48
N ALA A 279 12.41 3.13 19.96
CA ALA A 279 13.01 2.31 21.00
C ALA A 279 14.25 1.59 20.46
N TYR A 280 14.18 1.00 19.27
CA TYR A 280 15.32 0.36 18.60
C TYR A 280 16.53 1.31 18.47
N ALA A 281 16.28 2.56 18.03
CA ALA A 281 17.32 3.57 17.85
C ALA A 281 18.11 3.84 19.14
N ARG A 282 17.50 3.68 20.32
CA ARG A 282 18.12 3.98 21.61
C ARG A 282 18.61 2.72 22.32
N LEU A 283 17.76 1.71 22.37
CA LEU A 283 17.95 0.47 23.14
C LEU A 283 18.84 -0.55 22.42
N ALA A 284 18.93 -0.50 21.09
CA ALA A 284 19.70 -1.45 20.28
C ALA A 284 20.68 -0.76 19.31
N SER A 285 21.21 0.40 19.72
CA SER A 285 22.14 1.21 18.93
C SER A 285 23.47 0.51 18.60
N GLY A 286 23.85 -0.51 19.37
CA GLY A 286 25.07 -1.32 19.16
C GLY A 286 24.95 -2.40 18.07
N LEU A 287 23.78 -2.59 17.45
CA LEU A 287 23.63 -3.54 16.35
C LEU A 287 24.47 -3.11 15.14
N PHE A 288 24.99 -4.09 14.40
CA PHE A 288 25.73 -3.84 13.17
C PHE A 288 24.81 -3.27 12.10
N SER A 289 23.72 -3.97 11.80
CA SER A 289 22.68 -3.49 10.91
C SER A 289 21.32 -4.04 11.32
N LEU A 290 20.27 -3.37 10.87
CA LEU A 290 18.92 -3.91 10.80
C LEU A 290 18.68 -4.35 9.36
N GLU A 291 18.53 -5.64 9.15
CA GLU A 291 18.04 -6.12 7.87
C GLU A 291 16.52 -5.95 7.83
N MET A 292 16.07 -4.94 7.09
CA MET A 292 14.69 -4.44 7.14
C MET A 292 14.04 -4.28 5.76
N TRP A 293 14.76 -4.62 4.68
CA TRP A 293 14.32 -4.40 3.31
C TRP A 293 14.86 -5.41 2.29
N GLY A 294 14.32 -5.37 1.07
CA GLY A 294 14.67 -6.32 0.02
C GLY A 294 14.05 -7.71 0.25
N GLY A 295 14.57 -8.73 -0.44
CA GLY A 295 13.93 -10.05 -0.46
C GLY A 295 12.47 -9.97 -0.95
N ALA A 296 11.55 -10.67 -0.27
CA ALA A 296 10.13 -10.68 -0.65
C ALA A 296 9.32 -9.49 -0.11
N THR A 297 9.92 -8.65 0.75
CA THR A 297 9.21 -7.56 1.44
C THR A 297 8.67 -6.51 0.47
N PHE A 298 9.38 -6.23 -0.62
CA PHE A 298 9.01 -5.20 -1.59
C PHE A 298 7.68 -5.53 -2.29
N ASP A 299 7.60 -6.71 -2.92
CA ASP A 299 6.35 -7.21 -3.55
C ASP A 299 5.25 -7.39 -2.52
N THR A 300 5.54 -8.04 -1.39
CA THR A 300 4.52 -8.38 -0.39
C THR A 300 3.85 -7.13 0.20
N SER A 301 4.62 -6.07 0.42
CA SER A 301 4.10 -4.80 0.93
C SER A 301 3.02 -4.24 0.01
N MET A 302 3.28 -4.18 -1.31
CA MET A 302 2.32 -3.65 -2.28
C MET A 302 1.19 -4.63 -2.58
N ARG A 303 1.53 -5.91 -2.83
CA ARG A 303 0.59 -6.94 -3.30
C ARG A 303 -0.43 -7.32 -2.24
N PHE A 304 0.04 -7.60 -1.03
CA PHE A 304 -0.76 -8.21 0.03
C PHE A 304 -1.09 -7.23 1.15
N LEU A 305 -0.11 -6.48 1.63
CA LEU A 305 -0.27 -5.56 2.77
C LEU A 305 -0.85 -4.21 2.37
N LYS A 306 -0.87 -3.91 1.06
CA LYS A 306 -1.38 -2.68 0.47
C LYS A 306 -0.73 -1.42 1.05
N GLU A 307 0.57 -1.51 1.30
CA GLU A 307 1.41 -0.42 1.81
C GLU A 307 2.66 -0.21 0.94
N CYS A 308 3.19 1.00 0.93
CA CYS A 308 4.34 1.35 0.11
C CYS A 308 5.64 0.91 0.81
N PRO A 309 6.48 0.06 0.19
CA PRO A 309 7.75 -0.34 0.79
C PRO A 309 8.68 0.87 0.97
N TRP A 310 8.62 1.88 0.09
CA TRP A 310 9.46 3.08 0.18
C TRP A 310 9.08 3.97 1.37
N GLU A 311 7.78 4.08 1.67
CA GLU A 311 7.30 4.77 2.87
C GLU A 311 7.76 4.02 4.13
N ARG A 312 7.76 2.68 4.12
CA ARG A 312 8.34 1.87 5.21
C ARG A 312 9.80 2.23 5.45
N LEU A 313 10.61 2.24 4.39
CA LEU A 313 12.04 2.55 4.46
C LEU A 313 12.30 3.95 5.01
N THR A 314 11.70 4.97 4.39
CA THR A 314 11.94 6.37 4.75
C THR A 314 11.47 6.69 6.17
N ARG A 315 10.29 6.21 6.59
CA ARG A 315 9.77 6.44 7.95
C ARG A 315 10.58 5.69 9.01
N LEU A 316 11.07 4.48 8.72
CA LEU A 316 11.99 3.78 9.62
C LEU A 316 13.32 4.53 9.71
N ARG A 317 13.83 5.05 8.59
CA ARG A 317 15.10 5.77 8.54
C ARG A 317 15.06 7.06 9.36
N GLU A 318 13.95 7.78 9.32
CA GLU A 318 13.71 8.97 10.15
C GLU A 318 13.75 8.63 11.65
N LYS A 319 13.13 7.52 12.05
CA LYS A 319 13.04 7.10 13.47
C LYS A 319 14.29 6.41 14.00
N ILE A 320 15.04 5.73 13.13
CA ILE A 320 16.29 5.05 13.44
C ILE A 320 17.35 5.70 12.57
N PRO A 321 18.03 6.77 13.01
CA PRO A 321 19.02 7.45 12.16
C PRO A 321 20.46 6.91 12.28
N ASN A 322 20.72 6.04 13.27
CA ASN A 322 22.05 5.73 13.81
C ASN A 322 22.55 4.30 13.54
N VAL A 323 21.68 3.34 13.20
CA VAL A 323 22.03 1.95 12.88
C VAL A 323 21.99 1.73 11.37
N LEU A 324 22.90 0.93 10.80
CA LEU A 324 22.88 0.62 9.36
C LEU A 324 21.58 -0.07 8.97
N PHE A 325 20.99 0.34 7.84
CA PHE A 325 19.91 -0.39 7.19
C PHE A 325 20.47 -1.28 6.11
N GLN A 326 20.16 -2.57 6.23
CA GLN A 326 20.59 -3.60 5.30
C GLN A 326 19.42 -4.10 4.46
N MET A 327 19.70 -4.36 3.18
CA MET A 327 18.78 -5.05 2.30
C MET A 327 19.41 -6.25 1.60
N LEU A 328 18.56 -7.23 1.27
CA LEU A 328 18.91 -8.33 0.38
C LEU A 328 18.56 -7.98 -1.07
N LEU A 329 19.57 -7.93 -1.94
CA LEU A 329 19.46 -7.56 -3.36
C LEU A 329 19.86 -8.73 -4.26
N ARG A 330 18.96 -9.13 -5.18
CA ARG A 330 19.32 -10.05 -6.27
C ARG A 330 20.03 -9.29 -7.37
N ALA A 331 21.17 -9.81 -7.78
CA ALA A 331 22.07 -9.21 -8.76
C ALA A 331 21.38 -8.70 -10.04
N SER A 332 20.80 -9.61 -10.84
CA SER A 332 20.22 -9.30 -12.15
C SER A 332 18.77 -8.81 -12.11
N ASN A 333 18.09 -8.97 -10.96
CA ASN A 333 16.64 -8.76 -10.85
C ASN A 333 16.28 -7.70 -9.80
N ALA A 334 17.25 -7.12 -9.10
CA ALA A 334 17.06 -6.29 -7.91
C ALA A 334 16.16 -6.98 -6.86
N VAL A 335 14.87 -6.63 -6.83
CA VAL A 335 13.86 -7.26 -5.96
C VAL A 335 12.78 -8.00 -6.75
N GLY A 336 12.77 -7.91 -8.08
CA GLY A 336 11.77 -8.47 -8.99
C GLY A 336 11.87 -9.98 -9.27
N TYR A 337 11.04 -10.47 -10.20
CA TYR A 337 10.94 -11.90 -10.54
C TYR A 337 11.55 -12.28 -11.89
N THR A 338 11.84 -11.31 -12.75
CA THR A 338 12.47 -11.49 -14.07
C THR A 338 13.77 -10.71 -14.16
N ASN A 339 14.60 -10.95 -15.17
CA ASN A 339 15.75 -10.07 -15.40
C ASN A 339 15.28 -8.71 -15.90
N TYR A 340 16.04 -7.69 -15.52
CA TYR A 340 15.84 -6.33 -16.01
C TYR A 340 17.10 -5.84 -16.70
N PRO A 341 16.98 -4.87 -17.62
CA PRO A 341 18.14 -4.21 -18.19
C PRO A 341 18.91 -3.43 -17.12
N ASP A 342 20.20 -3.21 -17.37
CA ASP A 342 21.15 -2.65 -16.40
C ASP A 342 20.69 -1.34 -15.78
N ASN A 343 20.11 -0.45 -16.60
CA ASN A 343 19.67 0.86 -16.16
C ASN A 343 18.53 0.80 -15.11
N VAL A 344 17.73 -0.27 -15.11
CA VAL A 344 16.68 -0.48 -14.09
C VAL A 344 17.29 -0.89 -12.76
N VAL A 345 18.27 -1.80 -12.78
CA VAL A 345 18.99 -2.23 -11.56
C VAL A 345 19.76 -1.05 -10.97
N GLN A 346 20.46 -0.28 -11.80
CA GLN A 346 21.18 0.92 -11.40
C GLN A 346 20.25 1.98 -10.78
N ALA A 347 19.13 2.28 -11.44
CA ALA A 347 18.15 3.23 -10.93
C ALA A 347 17.57 2.77 -9.57
N PHE A 348 17.21 1.49 -9.44
CA PHE A 348 16.68 0.96 -8.19
C PHE A 348 17.69 1.05 -7.05
N VAL A 349 18.96 0.70 -7.29
CA VAL A 349 20.02 0.78 -6.27
C VAL A 349 20.25 2.23 -5.84
N LYS A 350 20.32 3.16 -6.80
CA LYS A 350 20.44 4.59 -6.51
C LYS A 350 19.30 5.08 -5.63
N GLU A 351 18.04 4.83 -6.03
CA GLU A 351 16.88 5.27 -5.25
C GLU A 351 16.80 4.61 -3.86
N SER A 352 17.28 3.37 -3.73
CA SER A 352 17.37 2.66 -2.43
C SER A 352 18.41 3.29 -1.50
N ALA A 353 19.58 3.64 -2.04
CA ALA A 353 20.62 4.33 -1.28
C ALA A 353 20.16 5.74 -0.86
N ASP A 354 19.57 6.50 -1.80
CA ASP A 354 19.01 7.84 -1.56
C ASP A 354 17.88 7.81 -0.50
N ALA A 355 17.11 6.72 -0.44
CA ALA A 355 16.06 6.52 0.56
C ALA A 355 16.57 6.10 1.94
N GLY A 356 17.83 5.65 2.06
CA GLY A 356 18.50 5.37 3.34
C GLY A 356 18.90 3.92 3.59
N ILE A 357 18.98 3.06 2.57
CA ILE A 357 19.69 1.78 2.65
C ILE A 357 21.20 2.05 2.66
N ASP A 358 21.90 1.49 3.65
CA ASP A 358 23.34 1.70 3.83
C ASP A 358 24.15 0.47 3.36
N LEU A 359 23.65 -0.74 3.56
CA LEU A 359 24.33 -2.02 3.24
C LEU A 359 23.49 -2.86 2.28
N PHE A 360 24.07 -3.18 1.12
CA PHE A 360 23.44 -4.00 0.10
C PHE A 360 24.12 -5.37 0.05
N ARG A 361 23.42 -6.40 0.53
CA ARG A 361 23.83 -7.79 0.36
C ARG A 361 23.44 -8.25 -1.04
N VAL A 362 24.40 -8.22 -1.96
CA VAL A 362 24.22 -8.59 -3.37
C VAL A 362 24.51 -10.08 -3.54
N PHE A 363 23.56 -10.84 -4.06
CA PHE A 363 23.76 -12.26 -4.37
C PHE A 363 23.23 -12.62 -5.76
N ASP A 364 23.80 -13.68 -6.35
CA ASP A 364 23.27 -14.34 -7.53
C ASP A 364 22.76 -15.75 -7.18
N PRO A 365 21.60 -16.18 -7.70
CA PRO A 365 21.00 -17.44 -7.31
C PRO A 365 21.76 -18.70 -7.76
N LEU A 366 22.78 -18.55 -8.61
CA LEU A 366 23.67 -19.60 -9.09
C LEU A 366 25.14 -19.32 -8.73
N ASN A 367 25.43 -18.33 -7.87
CA ASN A 367 26.77 -17.82 -7.58
C ASN A 367 27.55 -17.37 -8.83
N TRP A 368 26.84 -16.87 -9.84
CA TRP A 368 27.45 -16.45 -11.09
C TRP A 368 27.88 -14.98 -11.03
N VAL A 369 29.17 -14.74 -10.78
CA VAL A 369 29.75 -13.40 -10.58
C VAL A 369 29.42 -12.40 -11.69
N PRO A 370 29.44 -12.76 -13.00
CA PRO A 370 29.09 -11.82 -14.06
C PRO A 370 27.73 -11.14 -13.91
N ASN A 371 26.75 -11.83 -13.31
CA ASN A 371 25.44 -11.23 -13.02
C ASN A 371 25.50 -10.16 -11.93
N MET A 372 26.42 -10.30 -10.98
CA MET A 372 26.55 -9.43 -9.81
C MET A 372 27.19 -8.08 -10.14
N GLU A 373 27.97 -8.01 -11.23
CA GLU A 373 28.79 -6.84 -11.58
C GLU A 373 28.02 -5.52 -11.61
N VAL A 374 26.87 -5.50 -12.28
CA VAL A 374 26.06 -4.28 -12.46
C VAL A 374 25.54 -3.76 -11.12
N ALA A 375 25.01 -4.66 -10.29
CA ALA A 375 24.49 -4.30 -8.97
C ALA A 375 25.63 -3.87 -8.03
N MET A 376 26.75 -4.60 -8.02
CA MET A 376 27.92 -4.25 -7.21
C MET A 376 28.48 -2.87 -7.58
N ALA A 377 28.63 -2.59 -8.88
CA ALA A 377 29.07 -1.29 -9.36
C ALA A 377 28.09 -0.19 -8.93
N ALA A 378 26.79 -0.38 -9.15
CA ALA A 378 25.76 0.61 -8.79
C ALA A 378 25.75 0.94 -7.28
N VAL A 379 25.99 -0.06 -6.41
CA VAL A 379 26.08 0.17 -4.95
C VAL A 379 27.31 0.99 -4.59
N ARG A 380 28.44 0.71 -5.23
CA ARG A 380 29.68 1.46 -4.98
C ARG A 380 29.56 2.90 -5.49
N ASP A 381 28.96 3.08 -6.65
CA ASP A 381 28.74 4.39 -7.27
C ASP A 381 27.75 5.25 -6.47
N SER A 382 26.80 4.64 -5.74
CA SER A 382 25.91 5.33 -4.81
C SER A 382 26.52 5.62 -3.43
N GLY A 383 27.74 5.16 -3.17
CA GLY A 383 28.43 5.32 -1.89
C GLY A 383 27.97 4.37 -0.78
N GLY A 384 27.18 3.34 -1.11
CA GLY A 384 26.72 2.32 -0.18
C GLY A 384 27.74 1.21 0.09
N LEU A 385 27.53 0.43 1.16
CA LEU A 385 28.32 -0.75 1.46
C LEU A 385 27.86 -1.94 0.59
N CYS A 386 28.64 -2.22 -0.46
CA CYS A 386 28.54 -3.46 -1.22
C CYS A 386 29.04 -4.67 -0.41
N GLU A 387 28.13 -5.52 0.03
CA GLU A 387 28.42 -6.84 0.60
C GLU A 387 28.10 -7.92 -0.45
N ALA A 388 29.13 -8.51 -1.04
CA ALA A 388 28.94 -9.55 -2.04
C ALA A 388 28.77 -10.91 -1.37
N ALA A 389 27.73 -11.65 -1.73
CA ALA A 389 27.38 -12.90 -1.07
C ALA A 389 27.74 -14.14 -1.91
N VAL A 390 28.30 -15.14 -1.23
CA VAL A 390 28.40 -16.51 -1.74
C VAL A 390 27.28 -17.34 -1.13
N CYS A 391 26.39 -17.89 -1.96
CA CYS A 391 25.36 -18.80 -1.50
C CYS A 391 25.99 -20.16 -1.18
N TYR A 392 25.86 -20.60 0.07
CA TYR A 392 26.40 -21.89 0.49
C TYR A 392 25.46 -23.02 0.11
N THR A 393 26.00 -24.06 -0.53
CA THR A 393 25.30 -25.30 -0.85
C THR A 393 26.22 -26.50 -0.65
N GLY A 394 25.63 -27.66 -0.40
CA GLY A 394 26.35 -28.88 -0.15
C GLY A 394 27.13 -28.93 1.15
N ASP A 395 28.24 -29.66 1.15
CA ASP A 395 29.01 -29.94 2.36
C ASP A 395 30.51 -29.96 2.08
N VAL A 396 31.22 -28.90 2.51
CA VAL A 396 32.68 -28.79 2.37
C VAL A 396 33.45 -29.86 3.16
N LEU A 397 32.78 -30.62 4.02
CA LEU A 397 33.36 -31.74 4.75
C LEU A 397 33.16 -33.09 4.05
N ASP A 398 32.25 -33.20 3.07
CA ASP A 398 32.01 -34.45 2.35
C ASP A 398 32.93 -34.56 1.13
N PRO A 399 33.94 -35.44 1.14
CA PRO A 399 34.85 -35.61 0.01
C PRO A 399 34.17 -36.17 -1.24
N LYS A 400 32.94 -36.72 -1.14
CA LYS A 400 32.18 -37.21 -2.30
C LYS A 400 31.50 -36.09 -3.08
N ARG A 401 31.38 -34.88 -2.50
CA ARG A 401 30.82 -33.70 -3.16
C ARG A 401 31.94 -32.77 -3.62
N ASP A 402 32.52 -33.09 -4.77
CA ASP A 402 33.70 -32.40 -5.32
C ASP A 402 33.38 -31.15 -6.15
N LYS A 403 32.10 -30.84 -6.39
CA LYS A 403 31.67 -29.63 -7.10
C LYS A 403 31.79 -28.35 -6.26
N TYR A 404 31.22 -28.34 -5.05
CA TYR A 404 31.19 -27.17 -4.14
C TYR A 404 32.21 -27.31 -3.02
N THR A 405 33.48 -27.41 -3.40
CA THR A 405 34.60 -27.60 -2.46
C THR A 405 34.99 -26.32 -1.73
N LEU A 406 35.83 -26.45 -0.70
CA LEU A 406 36.45 -25.29 -0.05
C LEU A 406 37.19 -24.38 -1.05
N LYS A 407 37.86 -24.98 -2.05
CA LYS A 407 38.56 -24.25 -3.11
C LYS A 407 37.57 -23.40 -3.94
N TYR A 408 36.42 -23.95 -4.30
CA TYR A 408 35.37 -23.23 -5.03
C TYR A 408 34.97 -21.94 -4.29
N TYR A 409 34.70 -22.02 -2.99
CA TYR A 409 34.31 -20.85 -2.21
C TYR A 409 35.44 -19.81 -2.08
N VAL A 410 36.70 -20.24 -1.90
CA VAL A 410 37.86 -19.34 -1.85
C VAL A 410 38.09 -18.63 -3.18
N ASP A 411 38.00 -19.35 -4.30
CA ASP A 411 38.17 -18.76 -5.64
C ASP A 411 37.09 -17.71 -5.91
N LEU A 412 35.83 -18.03 -5.56
CA LEU A 412 34.69 -17.13 -5.70
C LEU A 412 34.85 -15.87 -4.84
N ALA A 413 35.27 -16.03 -3.58
CA ALA A 413 35.52 -14.90 -2.68
C ALA A 413 36.62 -13.96 -3.20
N LYS A 414 37.72 -14.52 -3.73
CA LYS A 414 38.79 -13.74 -4.39
C LYS A 414 38.31 -13.01 -5.63
N GLU A 415 37.37 -13.58 -6.37
CA GLU A 415 36.77 -12.91 -7.53
C GLU A 415 35.90 -11.72 -7.09
N LEU A 416 35.06 -11.90 -6.08
CA LEU A 416 34.21 -10.84 -5.52
C LEU A 416 35.03 -9.69 -4.90
N GLU A 417 36.13 -10.00 -4.22
CA GLU A 417 37.08 -9.01 -3.71
C GLU A 417 37.69 -8.17 -4.84
N LYS A 418 38.14 -8.80 -5.93
CA LYS A 418 38.67 -8.09 -7.11
C LYS A 418 37.64 -7.18 -7.77
N ARG A 419 36.34 -7.48 -7.62
CA ARG A 419 35.23 -6.65 -8.11
C ARG A 419 34.84 -5.50 -7.17
N GLY A 420 35.57 -5.33 -6.07
CA GLY A 420 35.41 -4.20 -5.16
C GLY A 420 34.31 -4.38 -4.11
N ALA A 421 33.99 -5.62 -3.73
CA ALA A 421 33.16 -5.87 -2.56
C ALA A 421 33.83 -5.28 -1.32
N HIS A 422 33.07 -4.61 -0.46
CA HIS A 422 33.58 -4.11 0.82
C HIS A 422 33.48 -5.18 1.92
N LEU A 423 32.48 -6.06 1.86
CA LEU A 423 32.29 -7.19 2.76
C LEU A 423 31.98 -8.46 1.95
N LEU A 424 32.30 -9.61 2.52
CA LEU A 424 31.94 -10.92 1.98
C LEU A 424 30.85 -11.54 2.86
N ALA A 425 29.67 -11.80 2.30
CA ALA A 425 28.64 -12.59 2.97
C ALA A 425 28.74 -14.07 2.61
N ILE A 426 28.61 -14.94 3.60
CA ILE A 426 28.29 -16.35 3.38
C ILE A 426 26.80 -16.51 3.62
N LYS A 427 26.03 -16.70 2.54
CA LYS A 427 24.58 -16.86 2.60
C LYS A 427 24.22 -18.34 2.60
N ASP A 428 24.11 -18.95 3.76
CA ASP A 428 23.54 -20.28 3.95
C ASP A 428 22.01 -20.21 4.07
N MET A 429 21.34 -20.02 2.92
CA MET A 429 19.89 -19.80 2.82
C MET A 429 19.01 -20.97 3.30
N ALA A 430 19.59 -22.15 3.49
CA ALA A 430 18.88 -23.35 3.90
C ALA A 430 19.20 -23.77 5.34
N GLY A 431 20.39 -23.44 5.86
CA GLY A 431 20.87 -23.93 7.15
C GLY A 431 21.71 -25.21 7.04
N LEU A 432 22.45 -25.34 5.93
CA LEU A 432 23.26 -26.52 5.57
C LEU A 432 24.67 -26.47 6.15
N CYS A 433 25.18 -25.28 6.47
CA CYS A 433 26.56 -25.10 6.91
C CYS A 433 26.70 -25.56 8.36
N LYS A 434 26.95 -26.87 8.54
CA LYS A 434 27.17 -27.51 9.84
C LYS A 434 28.26 -26.82 10.66
N PRO A 435 28.28 -26.92 11.99
CA PRO A 435 29.19 -26.12 12.82
C PRO A 435 30.68 -26.23 12.44
N PHE A 436 31.18 -27.45 12.29
CA PHE A 436 32.58 -27.67 11.88
C PHE A 436 32.85 -27.30 10.41
N ALA A 437 31.82 -27.32 9.55
CA ALA A 437 31.93 -26.86 8.18
C ALA A 437 32.03 -25.33 8.14
N ALA A 438 31.22 -24.63 8.94
CA ALA A 438 31.25 -23.18 9.10
C ALA A 438 32.62 -22.71 9.61
N GLY A 439 33.15 -23.33 10.66
CA GLY A 439 34.47 -23.01 11.18
C GLY A 439 35.58 -23.17 10.12
N ARG A 440 35.57 -24.29 9.38
CA ARG A 440 36.55 -24.55 8.31
C ARG A 440 36.42 -23.58 7.14
N LEU A 441 35.20 -23.29 6.71
CA LEU A 441 34.90 -22.38 5.60
C LEU A 441 35.31 -20.96 5.94
N VAL A 442 34.86 -20.44 7.09
CA VAL A 442 35.15 -19.07 7.52
C VAL A 442 36.64 -18.89 7.74
N LYS A 443 37.33 -19.87 8.36
CA LYS A 443 38.78 -19.80 8.55
C LYS A 443 39.52 -19.67 7.21
N ALA A 444 39.17 -20.51 6.25
CA ALA A 444 39.80 -20.49 4.93
C ALA A 444 39.54 -19.17 4.19
N LEU A 445 38.31 -18.65 4.24
CA LEU A 445 37.98 -17.37 3.62
C LEU A 445 38.71 -16.22 4.31
N HIS A 446 38.73 -16.19 5.65
CA HIS A 446 39.36 -15.13 6.43
C HIS A 446 40.87 -15.00 6.15
N ASP A 447 41.54 -16.14 5.96
CA ASP A 447 42.97 -16.21 5.68
C ASP A 447 43.32 -15.87 4.22
N GLU A 448 42.37 -16.03 3.30
CA GLU A 448 42.60 -15.92 1.85
C GLU A 448 42.10 -14.60 1.23
N VAL A 449 41.16 -13.90 1.89
CA VAL A 449 40.67 -12.58 1.47
C VAL A 449 40.82 -11.53 2.57
N GLY A 450 41.02 -10.27 2.17
CA GLY A 450 41.15 -9.10 3.04
C GLY A 450 39.83 -8.51 3.53
N LEU A 451 38.69 -9.07 3.12
CA LEU A 451 37.35 -8.57 3.45
C LEU A 451 36.85 -9.07 4.82
N PRO A 452 36.06 -8.27 5.57
CA PRO A 452 35.25 -8.78 6.68
C PRO A 452 34.27 -9.85 6.20
N ILE A 453 34.05 -10.88 7.02
CA ILE A 453 33.12 -11.97 6.71
C ILE A 453 31.85 -11.81 7.53
N HIS A 454 30.72 -11.81 6.82
CA HIS A 454 29.38 -11.77 7.41
C HIS A 454 28.68 -13.12 7.21
N PHE A 455 28.46 -13.87 8.28
CA PHE A 455 27.87 -15.21 8.20
C PHE A 455 26.35 -15.17 8.41
N HIS A 456 25.61 -15.59 7.40
CA HIS A 456 24.16 -15.70 7.43
C HIS A 456 23.74 -17.17 7.31
N THR A 457 22.86 -17.62 8.19
CA THR A 457 22.31 -19.00 8.16
C THR A 457 20.86 -19.02 8.66
N HIS A 458 20.19 -20.16 8.48
CA HIS A 458 18.87 -20.45 9.02
C HIS A 458 18.97 -21.61 10.02
N ASP A 459 18.16 -21.59 11.07
CA ASP A 459 18.17 -22.55 12.17
C ASP A 459 17.22 -23.74 11.93
N THR A 460 16.97 -24.07 10.66
CA THR A 460 16.02 -25.10 10.23
C THR A 460 16.39 -26.47 10.80
N SER A 461 17.69 -26.76 10.93
CA SER A 461 18.22 -27.99 11.52
C SER A 461 18.35 -27.94 13.05
N GLY A 462 18.24 -26.75 13.66
CA GLY A 462 18.46 -26.53 15.10
C GLY A 462 19.93 -26.55 15.53
N ALA A 463 20.87 -26.66 14.59
CA ALA A 463 22.31 -26.67 14.86
C ALA A 463 23.00 -25.34 14.52
N SER A 464 22.29 -24.38 13.94
CA SER A 464 22.90 -23.23 13.27
C SER A 464 23.38 -22.14 14.23
N LEU A 465 22.88 -22.11 15.47
CA LEU A 465 23.49 -21.32 16.53
C LEU A 465 24.95 -21.74 16.75
N ALA A 466 25.21 -23.06 16.84
CA ALA A 466 26.58 -23.57 16.97
C ALA A 466 27.43 -23.26 15.73
N SER A 467 26.84 -23.22 14.54
CA SER A 467 27.52 -22.75 13.32
C SER A 467 27.92 -21.27 13.40
N CYS A 468 27.08 -20.42 13.97
CA CYS A 468 27.43 -19.01 14.21
C CYS A 468 28.59 -18.88 15.20
N LEU A 469 28.62 -19.68 16.28
CA LEU A 469 29.72 -19.66 17.24
C LEU A 469 31.04 -20.13 16.61
N GLU A 470 31.01 -21.21 15.83
CA GLU A 470 32.19 -21.71 15.12
C GLU A 470 32.66 -20.74 14.02
N ALA A 471 31.74 -20.08 13.30
CA ALA A 471 32.07 -19.02 12.37
C ALA A 471 32.78 -17.84 13.08
N ALA A 472 32.21 -17.34 14.18
CA ALA A 472 32.77 -16.24 14.95
C ALA A 472 34.19 -16.56 15.48
N LYS A 473 34.37 -17.75 16.06
CA LYS A 473 35.66 -18.24 16.55
C LYS A 473 36.74 -18.30 15.46
N ASN A 474 36.35 -18.49 14.20
CA ASN A 474 37.25 -18.64 13.07
C ASN A 474 37.39 -17.37 12.21
N GLY A 475 36.90 -16.22 12.68
CA GLY A 475 37.15 -14.91 12.07
C GLY A 475 35.97 -14.30 11.31
N ALA A 476 34.73 -14.78 11.54
CA ALA A 476 33.56 -14.02 11.09
C ALA A 476 33.45 -12.71 11.87
N SER A 477 33.35 -11.59 11.15
CA SER A 477 33.24 -10.25 11.75
C SER A 477 31.81 -9.96 12.21
N ALA A 478 30.82 -10.50 11.50
CA ALA A 478 29.40 -10.34 11.84
C ALA A 478 28.61 -11.63 11.60
N VAL A 479 27.51 -11.81 12.32
CA VAL A 479 26.49 -12.84 12.02
C VAL A 479 25.08 -12.26 12.00
N ASP A 480 24.22 -12.84 11.16
CA ASP A 480 22.79 -12.57 11.16
C ASP A 480 22.07 -13.39 12.25
N ALA A 481 21.22 -12.73 13.03
CA ALA A 481 20.37 -13.37 14.02
C ALA A 481 19.00 -12.66 14.09
N ALA A 482 18.00 -13.30 14.70
CA ALA A 482 16.68 -12.69 14.90
C ALA A 482 16.36 -12.57 16.40
N MET A 483 15.56 -11.55 16.77
CA MET A 483 15.01 -11.44 18.13
C MET A 483 14.32 -12.74 18.52
N ALA A 484 14.45 -13.17 19.78
CA ALA A 484 14.00 -14.47 20.24
C ALA A 484 12.59 -14.92 19.77
N PRO A 485 11.55 -14.07 19.75
CA PRO A 485 10.21 -14.48 19.32
C PRO A 485 10.11 -14.73 17.82
N PHE A 486 11.10 -14.34 17.04
CA PHE A 486 11.18 -14.50 15.59
C PHE A 486 12.36 -15.38 15.17
N ALA A 487 13.04 -16.05 16.10
CA ALA A 487 14.15 -16.95 15.83
C ALA A 487 13.75 -18.43 15.79
N GLY A 488 14.66 -19.26 15.30
CA GLY A 488 14.51 -20.72 15.25
C GLY A 488 13.66 -21.21 14.07
N LEU A 489 13.56 -22.54 13.94
CA LEU A 489 12.88 -23.19 12.82
C LEU A 489 13.45 -22.66 11.49
N THR A 490 12.62 -22.29 10.52
CA THR A 490 13.07 -21.74 9.25
C THR A 490 13.66 -20.34 9.34
N SER A 491 13.69 -19.69 10.51
CA SER A 491 14.27 -18.37 10.72
C SER A 491 15.76 -18.42 11.09
N GLN A 492 16.38 -17.27 11.36
CA GLN A 492 17.74 -17.18 11.88
C GLN A 492 17.87 -17.74 13.31
N PRO A 493 19.10 -18.05 13.76
CA PRO A 493 19.40 -18.33 15.17
C PRO A 493 18.99 -17.19 16.11
N ASN A 494 18.80 -17.54 17.39
CA ASN A 494 18.34 -16.61 18.41
C ASN A 494 19.42 -15.58 18.78
N LEU A 495 19.15 -14.30 18.49
CA LEU A 495 20.04 -13.17 18.75
C LEU A 495 20.36 -13.03 20.23
N ASN A 496 19.35 -13.07 21.10
CA ASN A 496 19.53 -12.96 22.55
C ASN A 496 20.44 -14.08 23.07
N ALA A 497 20.28 -15.30 22.55
CA ALA A 497 21.11 -16.44 22.94
C ALA A 497 22.56 -16.31 22.47
N ILE A 498 22.80 -15.78 21.26
CA ILE A 498 24.15 -15.50 20.77
C ILE A 498 24.83 -14.43 21.62
N VAL A 499 24.13 -13.34 21.95
CA VAL A 499 24.66 -12.28 22.83
C VAL A 499 25.09 -12.85 24.17
N GLU A 500 24.24 -13.66 24.82
CA GLU A 500 24.58 -14.24 26.12
C GLU A 500 25.69 -15.30 26.01
N ALA A 501 25.73 -16.09 24.94
CA ALA A 501 26.79 -17.07 24.71
C ALA A 501 28.17 -16.44 24.50
N MET A 502 28.23 -15.23 23.96
CA MET A 502 29.48 -14.48 23.74
C MET A 502 29.91 -13.65 24.94
N ARG A 503 29.00 -13.37 25.88
CA ARG A 503 29.28 -12.54 27.05
C ARG A 503 30.42 -13.13 27.88
N HIS A 504 31.33 -12.27 28.35
CA HIS A 504 32.52 -12.67 29.11
C HIS A 504 33.54 -13.51 28.33
N THR A 505 33.49 -13.48 27.00
CA THR A 505 34.51 -14.05 26.11
C THR A 505 35.25 -12.93 25.37
N GLU A 506 36.28 -13.28 24.59
CA GLU A 506 36.97 -12.30 23.73
C GLU A 506 36.09 -11.80 22.57
N LEU A 507 35.01 -12.53 22.25
CA LEU A 507 34.07 -12.24 21.18
C LEU A 507 32.80 -11.51 21.68
N ASP A 508 32.81 -10.98 22.90
CA ASP A 508 31.69 -10.26 23.51
C ASP A 508 31.15 -9.19 22.53
N THR A 509 29.84 -9.20 22.30
CA THR A 509 29.18 -8.33 21.32
C THR A 509 29.06 -6.89 21.81
N GLY A 510 29.23 -6.66 23.12
CA GLY A 510 29.02 -5.36 23.75
C GLY A 510 27.55 -4.93 23.85
N LEU A 511 26.61 -5.77 23.43
CA LEU A 511 25.17 -5.51 23.55
C LEU A 511 24.67 -5.83 24.95
N ASP A 512 23.82 -4.95 25.50
CA ASP A 512 23.16 -5.18 26.78
C ASP A 512 21.91 -6.07 26.60
N PRO A 513 21.81 -7.24 27.27
CA PRO A 513 20.66 -8.13 27.18
C PRO A 513 19.37 -7.56 27.72
N GLU A 514 19.41 -6.61 28.66
CA GLU A 514 18.19 -6.08 29.26
C GLU A 514 17.35 -5.27 28.24
N PRO A 515 17.92 -4.30 27.50
CA PRO A 515 17.26 -3.69 26.34
C PRO A 515 16.73 -4.71 25.32
N LEU A 516 17.50 -5.75 24.98
CA LEU A 516 17.09 -6.79 24.04
C LEU A 516 15.91 -7.62 24.56
N ARG A 517 15.84 -7.86 25.87
CA ARG A 517 14.73 -8.55 26.54
C ARG A 517 13.44 -7.71 26.49
N LEU A 518 13.54 -6.39 26.65
CA LEU A 518 12.38 -5.50 26.50
C LEU A 518 11.85 -5.50 25.06
N LEU A 519 12.73 -5.42 24.06
CA LEU A 519 12.35 -5.54 22.65
C LEU A 519 11.74 -6.91 22.33
N THR A 520 12.24 -7.98 22.94
CA THR A 520 11.68 -9.34 22.84
C THR A 520 10.22 -9.38 23.30
N HIS A 521 9.87 -8.73 24.41
CA HIS A 521 8.47 -8.70 24.88
C HIS A 521 7.53 -8.02 23.88
N TYR A 522 7.98 -6.94 23.26
CA TYR A 522 7.22 -6.28 22.19
C TYR A 522 6.98 -7.23 21.03
N TRP A 523 8.05 -7.87 20.52
CA TRP A 523 7.95 -8.79 19.40
C TRP A 523 7.13 -10.04 19.69
N SER A 524 7.14 -10.55 20.93
CA SER A 524 6.26 -11.64 21.35
C SER A 524 4.79 -11.24 21.19
N ALA A 525 4.40 -10.05 21.66
CA ALA A 525 3.04 -9.55 21.50
C ALA A 525 2.67 -9.30 20.04
N VAL A 526 3.60 -8.75 19.24
CA VAL A 526 3.37 -8.52 17.80
C VAL A 526 3.18 -9.83 17.04
N ARG A 527 3.95 -10.89 17.33
CA ARG A 527 3.81 -12.19 16.66
C ARG A 527 2.40 -12.76 16.82
N GLU A 528 1.74 -12.53 17.94
CA GLU A 528 0.34 -12.95 18.17
C GLU A 528 -0.68 -12.25 17.25
N HIS A 529 -0.37 -11.07 16.69
CA HIS A 529 -1.18 -10.44 15.64
C HIS A 529 -1.14 -11.20 14.32
N TYR A 530 -0.10 -12.03 14.13
CA TYR A 530 0.16 -12.78 12.91
C TYR A 530 0.02 -14.29 13.10
N SER A 531 -0.59 -14.75 14.20
CA SER A 531 -0.90 -16.17 14.42
C SER A 531 -1.57 -16.89 13.23
N PRO A 532 -2.40 -16.23 12.38
CA PRO A 532 -2.98 -16.89 11.21
C PRO A 532 -1.97 -17.27 10.11
N PHE A 533 -0.76 -16.69 10.13
CA PHE A 533 0.27 -16.84 9.11
C PHE A 533 1.45 -17.71 9.54
N GLU A 534 1.40 -18.28 10.75
CA GLU A 534 2.47 -19.11 11.29
C GLU A 534 2.85 -20.28 10.38
N CYS A 535 4.16 -20.53 10.30
CA CYS A 535 4.71 -21.71 9.66
C CYS A 535 4.19 -22.98 10.34
N SER A 536 3.93 -24.02 9.55
CA SER A 536 3.45 -25.31 10.05
C SER A 536 4.53 -26.14 10.76
N MET A 537 5.81 -25.81 10.57
CA MET A 537 6.93 -26.49 11.20
C MET A 537 6.92 -26.23 12.72
N LYS A 538 6.93 -27.29 13.52
CA LYS A 538 6.85 -27.20 15.00
C LYS A 538 8.18 -27.39 15.70
N ALA A 539 9.14 -28.03 15.04
CA ALA A 539 10.44 -28.37 15.57
C ALA A 539 11.47 -28.38 14.44
N PRO A 540 12.78 -28.23 14.74
CA PRO A 540 13.84 -28.37 13.75
C PRO A 540 13.89 -29.76 13.11
N ASP A 541 14.41 -29.84 11.89
CA ASP A 541 14.47 -31.07 11.11
C ASP A 541 15.82 -31.24 10.38
N ALA A 542 16.40 -32.44 10.51
CA ALA A 542 17.67 -32.80 9.89
C ALA A 542 17.50 -33.30 8.44
N ASP A 543 16.27 -33.62 8.00
CA ASP A 543 15.99 -33.98 6.61
C ASP A 543 16.33 -32.83 5.63
N LEU A 544 16.47 -31.61 6.17
CA LEU A 544 17.09 -30.48 5.49
C LEU A 544 18.38 -30.84 4.76
N TYR A 545 19.27 -31.64 5.39
CA TYR A 545 20.55 -32.00 4.80
C TYR A 545 20.43 -32.95 3.61
N LEU A 546 19.25 -33.56 3.40
CA LEU A 546 18.92 -34.34 2.21
C LEU A 546 18.38 -33.44 1.10
N HIS A 547 17.31 -32.69 1.38
CA HIS A 547 16.56 -31.98 0.34
C HIS A 547 17.10 -30.57 0.05
N GLU A 548 17.86 -29.97 0.96
CA GLU A 548 18.52 -28.67 0.79
C GLU A 548 17.57 -27.54 0.37
N MET A 549 16.32 -27.58 0.85
CA MET A 549 15.33 -26.54 0.55
C MET A 549 15.57 -25.33 1.46
N PRO A 550 15.65 -24.11 0.91
CA PRO A 550 15.63 -22.89 1.71
C PRO A 550 14.33 -22.78 2.54
N GLY A 551 14.39 -22.10 3.68
CA GLY A 551 13.25 -21.99 4.61
C GLY A 551 11.94 -21.53 3.92
N GLY A 552 11.99 -20.41 3.19
CA GLY A 552 10.83 -19.91 2.46
C GLY A 552 10.34 -20.83 1.34
N GLN A 553 11.23 -21.60 0.70
CA GLN A 553 10.84 -22.59 -0.31
C GLN A 553 10.11 -23.77 0.33
N PHE A 554 10.56 -24.25 1.49
CA PHE A 554 9.92 -25.35 2.21
C PHE A 554 8.46 -25.04 2.53
N THR A 555 8.20 -23.88 3.15
CA THR A 555 6.83 -23.47 3.50
C THR A 555 5.94 -23.27 2.26
N ASN A 556 6.46 -22.62 1.22
CA ASN A 556 5.69 -22.39 -0.01
C ASN A 556 5.38 -23.70 -0.76
N LEU A 557 6.36 -24.60 -0.88
CA LEU A 557 6.20 -25.87 -1.60
C LEU A 557 5.24 -26.80 -0.88
N LEU A 558 5.20 -26.78 0.45
CA LEU A 558 4.23 -27.53 1.25
C LEU A 558 2.80 -27.06 0.98
N GLU A 559 2.56 -25.74 0.92
CA GLU A 559 1.23 -25.21 0.59
C GLU A 559 0.82 -25.53 -0.85
N GLN A 560 1.76 -25.50 -1.80
CA GLN A 560 1.51 -25.94 -3.17
C GLN A 560 1.17 -27.44 -3.24
N ALA A 561 1.92 -28.28 -2.51
CA ALA A 561 1.63 -29.71 -2.42
C ALA A 561 0.23 -29.96 -1.82
N ARG A 562 -0.17 -29.23 -0.78
CA ARG A 562 -1.53 -29.29 -0.21
C ARG A 562 -2.60 -28.90 -1.23
N ALA A 563 -2.40 -27.82 -1.96
CA ALA A 563 -3.33 -27.37 -3.00
C ALA A 563 -3.49 -28.38 -4.15
N LEU A 564 -2.45 -29.17 -4.43
CA LEU A 564 -2.46 -30.25 -5.43
C LEU A 564 -2.91 -31.61 -4.86
N GLY A 565 -3.30 -31.69 -3.58
CA GLY A 565 -3.70 -32.95 -2.94
C GLY A 565 -2.54 -33.92 -2.66
N LEU A 566 -1.30 -33.43 -2.65
CA LEU A 566 -0.07 -34.20 -2.39
C LEU A 566 0.40 -34.11 -0.91
N ALA A 567 -0.46 -33.64 -0.01
CA ALA A 567 -0.11 -33.44 1.40
C ALA A 567 0.39 -34.74 2.06
N ASP A 568 -0.29 -35.86 1.80
CA ASP A 568 0.06 -37.18 2.34
C ASP A 568 1.34 -37.77 1.69
N ARG A 569 1.81 -37.18 0.60
CA ARG A 569 3.02 -37.56 -0.15
C ARG A 569 4.14 -36.53 0.00
N TRP A 570 4.13 -35.73 1.07
CA TRP A 570 5.13 -34.69 1.28
C TRP A 570 6.56 -35.22 1.31
N GLU A 571 6.77 -36.41 1.89
CA GLU A 571 8.08 -37.06 1.90
C GLU A 571 8.56 -37.40 0.48
N ASP A 572 7.67 -37.88 -0.39
CA ASP A 572 7.99 -38.13 -1.81
C ASP A 572 8.40 -36.83 -2.51
N VAL A 573 7.70 -35.72 -2.23
CA VAL A 573 8.05 -34.40 -2.78
C VAL A 573 9.44 -33.97 -2.31
N CYS A 574 9.78 -34.15 -1.04
CA CYS A 574 11.09 -33.80 -0.48
C CYS A 574 12.22 -34.64 -1.10
N ARG A 575 12.01 -35.95 -1.25
CA ARG A 575 12.98 -36.85 -1.90
C ARG A 575 13.14 -36.51 -3.37
N THR A 576 12.04 -36.30 -4.09
CA THR A 576 12.05 -35.92 -5.50
C THR A 576 12.75 -34.58 -5.71
N TYR A 577 12.61 -33.62 -4.79
CA TYR A 577 13.34 -32.36 -4.84
C TYR A 577 14.86 -32.56 -4.79
N ALA A 578 15.35 -33.44 -3.92
CA ALA A 578 16.76 -33.81 -3.84
C ALA A 578 17.24 -34.49 -5.14
N GLU A 579 16.42 -35.41 -5.69
CA GLU A 579 16.72 -36.09 -6.96
C GLU A 579 16.75 -35.13 -8.15
N VAL A 580 15.82 -34.17 -8.20
CA VAL A 580 15.78 -33.12 -9.24
C VAL A 580 17.02 -32.24 -9.16
N ASN A 581 17.51 -31.90 -7.96
CA ASN A 581 18.77 -31.16 -7.83
C ASN A 581 19.94 -31.92 -8.48
N GLN A 582 20.03 -33.23 -8.26
CA GLN A 582 21.06 -34.07 -8.89
C GLN A 582 20.87 -34.15 -10.40
N LEU A 583 19.63 -34.30 -10.88
CA LEU A 583 19.29 -34.30 -12.31
C LEU A 583 19.70 -33.00 -13.00
N LEU A 584 19.59 -31.86 -12.32
CA LEU A 584 20.01 -30.54 -12.83
C LEU A 584 21.52 -30.28 -12.69
N GLY A 585 22.29 -31.27 -12.22
CA GLY A 585 23.75 -31.20 -12.11
C GLY A 585 24.26 -30.64 -10.78
N ASP A 586 23.50 -30.73 -9.69
CA ASP A 586 23.77 -30.15 -8.37
C ASP A 586 23.97 -28.63 -8.42
N ILE A 587 22.89 -27.88 -8.20
CA ILE A 587 22.88 -26.41 -8.31
C ILE A 587 22.72 -25.73 -6.95
N VAL A 588 23.08 -24.45 -6.90
CA VAL A 588 22.69 -23.55 -5.82
C VAL A 588 21.17 -23.33 -5.90
N LYS A 589 20.49 -23.51 -4.77
CA LYS A 589 19.02 -23.47 -4.67
C LYS A 589 18.58 -22.31 -3.79
N VAL A 590 18.29 -21.18 -4.40
CA VAL A 590 17.75 -19.98 -3.73
C VAL A 590 16.82 -19.29 -4.73
N THR A 591 15.91 -18.43 -4.29
CA THR A 591 14.95 -17.81 -5.21
C THR A 591 15.67 -17.07 -6.36
N PRO A 592 15.34 -17.33 -7.64
CA PRO A 592 14.25 -18.17 -8.15
C PRO A 592 14.58 -19.64 -8.47
N THR A 593 15.85 -20.08 -8.42
CA THR A 593 16.26 -21.45 -8.79
C THR A 593 15.59 -22.50 -7.89
N SER A 594 15.43 -22.22 -6.58
CA SER A 594 14.76 -23.12 -5.64
C SER A 594 13.31 -23.43 -6.04
N LYS A 595 12.62 -22.45 -6.66
CA LYS A 595 11.25 -22.61 -7.17
C LYS A 595 11.24 -23.53 -8.38
N ALA A 596 12.15 -23.35 -9.34
CA ALA A 596 12.22 -24.20 -10.52
C ALA A 596 12.45 -25.68 -10.15
N VAL A 597 13.32 -25.96 -9.17
CA VAL A 597 13.51 -27.31 -8.61
C VAL A 597 12.20 -27.84 -7.99
N GLY A 598 11.47 -26.99 -7.26
CA GLY A 598 10.20 -27.33 -6.63
C GLY A 598 9.08 -27.64 -7.62
N ASP A 599 8.92 -26.79 -8.63
CA ASP A 599 7.92 -26.94 -9.68
C ASP A 599 8.15 -28.25 -10.48
N LEU A 600 9.42 -28.58 -10.77
CA LEU A 600 9.77 -29.85 -11.41
C LEU A 600 9.53 -31.05 -10.48
N ALA A 601 9.84 -30.93 -9.19
CA ALA A 601 9.58 -31.99 -8.22
C ALA A 601 8.07 -32.28 -8.09
N LEU A 602 7.22 -31.25 -7.98
CA LEU A 602 5.78 -31.42 -7.96
C LEU A 602 5.26 -32.08 -9.24
N LEU A 603 5.71 -31.61 -10.41
CA LEU A 603 5.34 -32.19 -11.69
C LEU A 603 5.64 -33.69 -11.75
N LEU A 604 6.83 -34.09 -11.33
CA LEU A 604 7.27 -35.48 -11.34
C LEU A 604 6.43 -36.35 -10.40
N VAL A 605 6.19 -35.89 -9.17
CA VAL A 605 5.36 -36.61 -8.18
C VAL A 605 3.91 -36.72 -8.66
N THR A 606 3.32 -35.66 -9.20
CA THR A 606 1.95 -35.68 -9.75
C THR A 606 1.82 -36.65 -10.93
N ASN A 607 2.89 -36.89 -11.68
CA ASN A 607 2.89 -37.79 -12.82
C ASN A 607 3.40 -39.21 -12.50
N ASP A 608 3.68 -39.51 -11.22
CA ASP A 608 4.29 -40.75 -10.74
C ASP A 608 5.56 -41.13 -11.54
N MET A 609 6.40 -40.13 -11.79
CA MET A 609 7.64 -40.25 -12.57
C MET A 609 8.85 -39.99 -11.69
N LYS A 610 9.90 -40.83 -11.80
CA LYS A 610 11.17 -40.60 -11.10
C LYS A 610 12.05 -39.61 -11.87
N ALA A 611 12.87 -38.84 -11.17
CA ALA A 611 13.74 -37.83 -11.81
C ALA A 611 14.69 -38.45 -12.86
N GLY A 612 15.29 -39.61 -12.56
CA GLY A 612 16.18 -40.31 -13.48
C GLY A 612 15.53 -40.84 -14.76
N GLU A 613 14.19 -40.94 -14.80
CA GLU A 613 13.44 -41.41 -15.96
C GLU A 613 13.14 -40.27 -16.95
N LEU A 614 13.29 -39.01 -16.55
CA LEU A 614 12.82 -37.85 -17.32
C LEU A 614 13.45 -37.77 -18.72
N VAL A 615 14.75 -38.02 -18.83
CA VAL A 615 15.51 -37.93 -20.09
C VAL A 615 15.19 -39.11 -21.01
N ALA A 616 15.01 -40.31 -20.45
CA ALA A 616 14.77 -41.53 -21.22
C ALA A 616 13.29 -41.77 -21.56
N SER A 617 12.37 -41.08 -20.88
CA SER A 617 10.94 -41.27 -21.05
C SER A 617 10.44 -40.76 -22.40
N THR A 618 9.63 -41.57 -23.08
CA THR A 618 8.89 -41.19 -24.29
C THR A 618 7.59 -40.44 -23.99
N ARG A 619 7.20 -40.33 -22.70
CA ARG A 619 5.98 -39.62 -22.29
C ARG A 619 6.15 -38.12 -22.54
N GLU A 620 5.23 -37.52 -23.26
CA GLU A 620 5.23 -36.06 -23.44
C GLU A 620 4.75 -35.37 -22.16
N VAL A 621 5.56 -34.44 -21.66
CA VAL A 621 5.30 -33.67 -20.43
C VAL A 621 5.44 -32.19 -20.75
N ALA A 622 4.46 -31.39 -20.34
CA ALA A 622 4.55 -29.93 -20.39
C ALA A 622 5.34 -29.44 -19.16
N PHE A 623 6.54 -28.92 -19.40
CA PHE A 623 7.39 -28.42 -18.32
C PHE A 623 6.92 -27.04 -17.82
N PRO A 624 6.99 -26.79 -16.50
CA PRO A 624 6.74 -25.47 -15.95
C PRO A 624 7.71 -24.43 -16.55
N GLU A 625 7.21 -23.22 -16.79
CA GLU A 625 7.98 -22.11 -17.36
C GLU A 625 9.24 -21.79 -16.55
N SER A 626 9.17 -21.89 -15.22
CA SER A 626 10.33 -21.70 -14.32
C SER A 626 11.50 -22.65 -14.62
N VAL A 627 11.21 -23.89 -15.02
CA VAL A 627 12.21 -24.91 -15.35
C VAL A 627 12.82 -24.62 -16.72
N VAL A 628 12.00 -24.18 -17.67
CA VAL A 628 12.44 -23.76 -19.01
C VAL A 628 13.33 -22.52 -18.90
N ASP A 629 12.94 -21.53 -18.09
CA ASP A 629 13.72 -20.32 -17.84
C ASP A 629 15.08 -20.63 -17.18
N LEU A 630 15.10 -21.56 -16.23
CA LEU A 630 16.34 -22.00 -15.61
C LEU A 630 17.30 -22.63 -16.65
N LEU A 631 16.82 -23.63 -17.39
CA LEU A 631 17.64 -24.41 -18.32
C LEU A 631 17.98 -23.66 -19.63
N SER A 632 17.20 -22.64 -20.00
CA SER A 632 17.51 -21.76 -21.13
C SER A 632 18.57 -20.70 -20.80
N GLY A 633 19.05 -20.65 -19.55
CA GLY A 633 20.05 -19.68 -19.11
C GLY A 633 19.48 -18.32 -18.73
N ARG A 634 18.15 -18.14 -18.73
CA ARG A 634 17.51 -16.89 -18.29
C ARG A 634 17.77 -16.61 -16.81
N MET A 635 18.02 -17.60 -15.97
CA MET A 635 18.35 -17.37 -14.56
C MET A 635 19.86 -17.26 -14.27
N GLY A 636 20.70 -17.24 -15.32
CA GLY A 636 22.16 -17.34 -15.21
C GLY A 636 22.67 -18.76 -15.44
N GLN A 637 23.95 -18.98 -15.16
CA GLN A 637 24.66 -20.23 -15.44
C GLN A 637 25.26 -20.83 -14.16
N PRO A 638 25.04 -22.12 -13.85
CA PRO A 638 25.68 -22.78 -12.72
C PRO A 638 27.15 -23.09 -13.03
N PRO A 639 28.00 -23.29 -12.01
CA PRO A 639 29.35 -23.80 -12.20
C PRO A 639 29.33 -25.12 -12.97
N GLY A 640 30.05 -25.21 -14.09
CA GLY A 640 30.10 -26.39 -14.96
C GLY A 640 28.94 -26.54 -15.94
N GLY A 641 27.96 -25.62 -15.96
CA GLY A 641 26.80 -25.67 -16.85
C GLY A 641 25.74 -26.70 -16.44
N PHE A 642 24.64 -26.74 -17.19
CA PHE A 642 23.57 -27.74 -17.02
C PHE A 642 23.84 -29.01 -17.85
N PRO A 643 23.37 -30.19 -17.42
CA PRO A 643 23.48 -31.42 -18.20
C PRO A 643 22.83 -31.29 -19.59
N PRO A 644 23.58 -31.47 -20.70
CA PRO A 644 23.10 -31.19 -22.06
C PRO A 644 21.84 -31.98 -22.46
N GLU A 645 21.73 -33.22 -22.01
CA GLU A 645 20.59 -34.09 -22.27
C GLU A 645 19.30 -33.61 -21.59
N VAL A 646 19.42 -32.99 -20.41
CA VAL A 646 18.28 -32.39 -19.69
C VAL A 646 17.86 -31.09 -20.37
N VAL A 647 18.82 -30.25 -20.77
CA VAL A 647 18.56 -29.03 -21.53
C VAL A 647 17.83 -29.34 -22.83
N ALA A 648 18.31 -30.32 -23.61
CA ALA A 648 17.69 -30.73 -24.87
C ALA A 648 16.24 -31.23 -24.66
N ARG A 649 15.98 -31.98 -23.59
CA ARG A 649 14.65 -32.52 -23.28
C ARG A 649 13.64 -31.44 -22.90
N VAL A 650 14.06 -30.45 -22.11
CA VAL A 650 13.16 -29.42 -21.56
C VAL A 650 13.03 -28.21 -22.47
N VAL A 651 14.15 -27.62 -22.91
CA VAL A 651 14.17 -26.37 -23.68
C VAL A 651 13.75 -26.61 -25.13
N ARG A 652 14.01 -27.80 -25.68
CA ARG A 652 13.65 -28.21 -27.05
C ARG A 652 14.16 -27.19 -28.09
N ASN A 653 13.26 -26.56 -28.84
CA ASN A 653 13.60 -25.60 -29.90
C ASN A 653 13.63 -24.14 -29.41
N GLN A 654 13.53 -23.90 -28.10
CA GLN A 654 13.59 -22.54 -27.56
C GLN A 654 15.03 -21.99 -27.53
N THR A 655 15.15 -20.66 -27.55
CA THR A 655 16.44 -19.97 -27.56
C THR A 655 17.16 -20.14 -26.22
N ILE A 656 18.42 -20.58 -26.29
CA ILE A 656 19.34 -20.59 -25.15
C ILE A 656 20.07 -19.25 -25.13
N ILE A 657 20.11 -18.61 -23.96
CA ILE A 657 20.84 -17.36 -23.76
C ILE A 657 22.30 -17.66 -23.50
N ASP A 658 23.18 -17.07 -24.31
CA ASP A 658 24.61 -17.02 -24.07
C ASP A 658 24.98 -15.70 -23.37
N GLY A 659 25.83 -15.77 -22.35
CA GLY A 659 26.18 -14.61 -21.52
C GLY A 659 25.04 -14.11 -20.62
N ARG A 660 25.17 -12.87 -20.13
CA ARG A 660 24.32 -12.30 -19.07
C ARG A 660 22.92 -11.94 -19.61
N PRO A 661 21.82 -12.47 -19.03
CA PRO A 661 20.47 -12.19 -19.51
C PRO A 661 20.10 -10.71 -19.54
N GLY A 662 20.52 -9.92 -18.55
CA GLY A 662 20.25 -8.47 -18.54
C GLY A 662 20.96 -7.70 -19.66
N ALA A 663 22.09 -8.20 -20.16
CA ALA A 663 22.85 -7.55 -21.24
C ALA A 663 22.20 -7.73 -22.63
N THR A 664 21.30 -8.71 -22.78
CA THR A 664 20.57 -8.93 -24.03
C THR A 664 19.29 -8.11 -24.13
N LEU A 665 18.87 -7.48 -23.03
CA LEU A 665 17.68 -6.64 -22.98
C LEU A 665 18.00 -5.19 -23.38
N PRO A 666 17.15 -4.53 -24.19
CA PRO A 666 17.30 -3.11 -24.45
C PRO A 666 17.11 -2.30 -23.16
N PRO A 667 17.77 -1.14 -23.01
CA PRO A 667 17.53 -0.24 -21.88
C PRO A 667 16.04 0.12 -21.75
N ALA A 668 15.52 0.15 -20.52
CA ALA A 668 14.15 0.59 -20.27
C ALA A 668 14.01 2.10 -20.51
N ASP A 669 12.88 2.53 -21.10
CA ASP A 669 12.56 3.95 -21.26
C ASP A 669 11.97 4.52 -19.96
N MET A 670 12.80 5.25 -19.22
CA MET A 670 12.41 5.87 -17.94
C MET A 670 11.41 7.01 -18.13
N THR A 671 11.41 7.67 -19.29
CA THR A 671 10.51 8.81 -19.58
C THR A 671 9.11 8.31 -19.88
N GLU A 672 9.00 7.26 -20.69
CA GLU A 672 7.73 6.58 -20.96
C GLU A 672 7.14 6.02 -19.67
N ALA A 673 7.94 5.29 -18.88
CA ALA A 673 7.51 4.75 -17.60
C ALA A 673 7.02 5.85 -16.62
N ALA A 674 7.68 7.02 -16.61
CA ALA A 674 7.23 8.16 -15.79
C ALA A 674 5.88 8.74 -16.28
N ALA A 675 5.65 8.80 -17.59
CA ALA A 675 4.39 9.27 -18.16
C ALA A 675 3.22 8.31 -17.85
N GLU A 676 3.46 7.00 -17.93
CA GLU A 676 2.48 5.97 -17.57
C GLU A 676 2.12 6.05 -16.08
N VAL A 677 3.13 6.11 -15.20
CA VAL A 677 2.90 6.23 -13.76
C VAL A 677 2.15 7.53 -13.44
N THR A 678 2.51 8.65 -14.06
CA THR A 678 1.82 9.94 -13.88
C THR A 678 0.33 9.83 -14.23
N THR A 679 0.00 9.10 -15.29
CA THR A 679 -1.38 8.81 -15.70
C THR A 679 -2.11 7.96 -14.67
N ILE A 680 -1.44 6.92 -14.14
CA ILE A 680 -2.01 6.01 -13.13
C ILE A 680 -2.29 6.73 -11.81
N VAL A 681 -1.35 7.54 -11.32
CA VAL A 681 -1.47 8.19 -9.99
C VAL A 681 -2.16 9.55 -10.05
N GLY A 682 -2.36 10.14 -11.23
CA GLY A 682 -3.02 11.44 -11.43
C GLY A 682 -2.22 12.64 -10.92
N ARG A 683 -0.91 12.47 -10.71
CA ARG A 683 0.06 13.48 -10.26
C ARG A 683 1.44 13.15 -10.81
N GLU A 684 2.39 14.07 -10.70
CA GLU A 684 3.78 13.83 -11.09
C GLU A 684 4.33 12.56 -10.41
N ALA A 685 4.84 11.64 -11.22
CA ALA A 685 5.43 10.39 -10.78
C ALA A 685 6.77 10.62 -10.10
N THR A 686 6.98 10.01 -8.94
CA THR A 686 8.30 9.99 -8.30
C THR A 686 9.19 8.90 -8.91
N ALA A 687 10.52 9.09 -8.88
CA ALA A 687 11.47 8.09 -9.38
C ALA A 687 11.30 6.71 -8.72
N ARG A 688 10.90 6.69 -7.43
CA ARG A 688 10.62 5.46 -6.67
C ARG A 688 9.36 4.73 -7.16
N GLU A 689 8.34 5.47 -7.58
CA GLU A 689 7.15 4.88 -8.20
C GLU A 689 7.47 4.32 -9.58
N VAL A 690 8.30 5.02 -10.36
CA VAL A 690 8.80 4.53 -11.67
C VAL A 690 9.60 3.24 -11.48
N ALA A 691 10.52 3.18 -10.51
CA ALA A 691 11.26 1.96 -10.20
C ALA A 691 10.33 0.81 -9.77
N SER A 692 9.28 1.10 -8.99
CA SER A 692 8.30 0.10 -8.56
C SER A 692 7.47 -0.43 -9.73
N TRP A 693 7.07 0.45 -10.65
CA TRP A 693 6.36 0.12 -11.88
C TRP A 693 7.19 -0.78 -12.79
N LEU A 694 8.45 -0.41 -13.07
CA LEU A 694 9.35 -1.18 -13.93
C LEU A 694 9.63 -2.59 -13.38
N LEU A 695 9.67 -2.74 -12.05
CA LEU A 695 9.87 -4.04 -11.42
C LEU A 695 8.58 -4.86 -11.34
N TYR A 696 7.44 -4.19 -11.13
CA TYR A 696 6.18 -4.81 -10.70
C TYR A 696 4.93 -4.15 -11.30
N GLU A 697 4.90 -4.03 -12.62
CA GLU A 697 3.86 -3.34 -13.40
C GLU A 697 2.42 -3.55 -12.85
N ARG A 698 1.90 -4.77 -12.98
CA ARG A 698 0.54 -5.12 -12.54
C ARG A 698 0.31 -4.90 -11.03
N VAL A 699 1.31 -5.20 -10.20
CA VAL A 699 1.18 -5.05 -8.74
C VAL A 699 1.09 -3.59 -8.36
N PHE A 700 1.90 -2.75 -9.00
CA PHE A 700 1.91 -1.31 -8.78
C PHE A 700 0.58 -0.69 -9.22
N GLN A 701 0.03 -1.08 -10.38
CA GLN A 701 -1.32 -0.69 -10.81
C GLN A 701 -2.39 -1.06 -9.78
N ASP A 702 -2.39 -2.30 -9.31
CA ASP A 702 -3.34 -2.78 -8.31
C ASP A 702 -3.19 -2.03 -6.98
N PHE A 703 -1.95 -1.74 -6.58
CA PHE A 703 -1.64 -0.96 -5.38
C PHE A 703 -2.07 0.50 -5.51
N ALA A 704 -1.79 1.16 -6.64
CA ALA A 704 -2.16 2.55 -6.89
C ALA A 704 -3.69 2.73 -6.89
N ARG A 705 -4.42 1.82 -7.54
CA ARG A 705 -5.89 1.77 -7.49
C ARG A 705 -6.39 1.59 -6.05
N HIS A 706 -5.84 0.62 -5.32
CA HIS A 706 -6.21 0.42 -3.92
C HIS A 706 -5.95 1.67 -3.07
N ARG A 707 -4.82 2.35 -3.26
CA ARG A 707 -4.47 3.60 -2.58
C ARG A 707 -5.45 4.73 -2.93
N ALA A 708 -5.91 4.79 -4.18
CA ALA A 708 -6.92 5.76 -4.62
C ALA A 708 -8.27 5.52 -3.93
N ASP A 709 -8.71 4.26 -3.86
CA ASP A 709 -10.01 3.88 -3.29
C ASP A 709 -10.04 3.98 -1.75
N TYR A 710 -8.98 3.50 -1.09
CA TYR A 710 -8.97 3.27 0.37
C TYR A 710 -7.99 4.17 1.14
N GLY A 711 -7.13 4.92 0.44
CA GLY A 711 -6.09 5.72 1.09
C GLY A 711 -4.99 4.87 1.73
N ASP A 712 -4.33 5.42 2.74
CA ASP A 712 -3.23 4.75 3.42
C ASP A 712 -3.70 3.76 4.49
N VAL A 713 -3.88 2.50 4.13
CA VAL A 713 -4.26 1.46 5.10
C VAL A 713 -3.10 1.00 5.99
N ALA A 714 -1.86 1.48 5.78
CA ALA A 714 -0.72 1.14 6.61
C ALA A 714 -0.82 1.74 8.02
N VAL A 715 -1.60 2.81 8.21
CA VAL A 715 -1.81 3.43 9.53
C VAL A 715 -2.79 2.65 10.42
N LEU A 716 -3.51 1.68 9.87
CA LEU A 716 -4.42 0.84 10.66
C LEU A 716 -3.61 -0.15 11.51
N PRO A 717 -3.99 -0.41 12.77
CA PRO A 717 -3.45 -1.53 13.54
C PRO A 717 -3.67 -2.87 12.84
N THR A 718 -2.72 -3.80 12.97
CA THR A 718 -2.73 -5.08 12.26
C THR A 718 -4.01 -5.90 12.45
N PRO A 719 -4.57 -6.05 13.67
CA PRO A 719 -5.85 -6.74 13.86
C PRO A 719 -7.02 -6.09 13.13
N ALA A 720 -7.06 -4.74 13.07
CA ALA A 720 -8.10 -4.01 12.36
C ALA A 720 -7.94 -4.13 10.83
N PHE A 721 -6.71 -4.18 10.33
CA PHE A 721 -6.43 -4.44 8.91
C PHE A 721 -6.83 -5.85 8.48
N LEU A 722 -6.62 -6.86 9.34
CA LEU A 722 -6.90 -8.27 9.01
C LEU A 722 -8.37 -8.65 9.18
N GLU A 723 -9.05 -8.15 10.21
CA GLU A 723 -10.39 -8.62 10.60
C GLU A 723 -11.44 -7.51 10.70
N GLY A 724 -11.06 -6.25 10.52
CA GLY A 724 -11.93 -5.11 10.83
C GLY A 724 -12.09 -4.90 12.34
N LEU A 725 -13.19 -4.24 12.73
CA LEU A 725 -13.53 -3.88 14.10
C LEU A 725 -14.62 -4.78 14.69
N LYS A 726 -14.59 -5.02 16.00
CA LYS A 726 -15.71 -5.61 16.73
C LYS A 726 -16.73 -4.54 17.11
N PRO A 727 -18.03 -4.86 17.21
CA PRO A 727 -19.03 -3.91 17.70
C PRO A 727 -18.63 -3.32 19.06
N GLY A 728 -18.62 -1.99 19.15
CA GLY A 728 -18.19 -1.27 20.35
C GLY A 728 -16.67 -1.11 20.52
N GLU A 729 -15.84 -1.68 19.65
CA GLU A 729 -14.38 -1.48 19.65
C GLU A 729 -14.05 -0.06 19.17
N GLU A 730 -13.22 0.65 19.95
CA GLU A 730 -12.69 1.96 19.61
C GLU A 730 -11.26 1.84 19.07
N LEU A 731 -11.02 2.52 17.95
CA LEU A 731 -9.76 2.51 17.22
C LEU A 731 -9.22 3.94 17.13
N PHE A 732 -7.96 4.12 17.54
CA PHE A 732 -7.23 5.37 17.39
C PHE A 732 -6.27 5.24 16.20
N VAL A 733 -6.44 6.08 15.19
CA VAL A 733 -5.65 6.05 13.95
C VAL A 733 -4.99 7.41 13.72
N ASP A 734 -3.68 7.46 13.92
CA ASP A 734 -2.89 8.65 13.62
C ASP A 734 -2.63 8.75 12.12
N ILE A 735 -3.20 9.77 11.47
CA ILE A 735 -3.04 9.99 10.03
C ILE A 735 -1.91 10.99 9.72
N GLU A 736 -1.64 11.89 10.65
CA GLU A 736 -0.56 12.89 10.65
C GLU A 736 -0.22 13.26 12.10
N PRO A 737 0.99 13.77 12.40
CA PRO A 737 1.30 14.31 13.71
C PRO A 737 0.23 15.31 14.20
N GLY A 738 -0.37 15.02 15.35
CA GLY A 738 -1.44 15.84 15.95
C GLY A 738 -2.84 15.64 15.35
N LYS A 739 -3.03 14.71 14.40
CA LYS A 739 -4.34 14.36 13.82
C LYS A 739 -4.64 12.88 14.01
N THR A 740 -5.48 12.58 14.98
CA THR A 740 -5.97 11.22 15.28
C THR A 740 -7.43 11.09 14.89
N LEU A 741 -7.77 10.00 14.22
CA LEU A 741 -9.14 9.56 13.99
C LEU A 741 -9.52 8.58 15.10
N VAL A 742 -10.59 8.88 15.83
CA VAL A 742 -11.23 7.99 16.80
C VAL A 742 -12.41 7.34 16.09
N ILE A 743 -12.29 6.06 15.76
CA ILE A 743 -13.28 5.30 15.00
C ILE A 743 -13.92 4.26 15.93
N ARG A 744 -15.24 4.21 16.01
CA ARG A 744 -15.98 3.16 16.70
C ARG A 744 -16.95 2.47 15.76
N LEU A 745 -16.96 1.14 15.73
CA LEU A 745 -18.01 0.42 14.99
C LEU A 745 -19.32 0.43 15.80
N LEU A 746 -20.39 0.92 15.20
CA LEU A 746 -21.73 0.90 15.79
C LEU A 746 -22.48 -0.37 15.42
N THR A 747 -22.71 -0.58 14.12
CA THR A 747 -23.41 -1.76 13.60
C THR A 747 -23.22 -1.92 12.09
N ILE A 748 -23.53 -3.10 11.58
CA ILE A 748 -23.60 -3.42 10.15
C ILE A 748 -25.08 -3.61 9.80
N GLY A 749 -25.57 -2.91 8.78
CA GLY A 749 -26.95 -3.04 8.31
C GLY A 749 -27.21 -4.34 7.56
N GLU A 750 -28.48 -4.68 7.43
CA GLU A 750 -28.95 -5.72 6.52
C GLU A 750 -28.67 -5.33 5.05
N PRO A 751 -28.60 -6.31 4.13
CA PRO A 751 -28.45 -6.00 2.71
C PRO A 751 -29.63 -5.20 2.17
N HIS A 752 -29.30 -4.21 1.36
CA HIS A 752 -30.22 -3.51 0.49
C HIS A 752 -30.54 -4.38 -0.73
N ALA A 753 -31.62 -4.02 -1.43
CA ALA A 753 -32.07 -4.75 -2.62
C ALA A 753 -31.07 -4.73 -3.79
N ASP A 754 -30.15 -3.75 -3.81
CA ASP A 754 -29.09 -3.60 -4.82
C ASP A 754 -27.83 -4.46 -4.51
N GLY A 755 -27.83 -5.15 -3.37
CA GLY A 755 -26.72 -6.01 -2.94
C GLY A 755 -25.68 -5.30 -2.09
N THR A 756 -25.94 -4.07 -1.67
CA THR A 756 -25.04 -3.33 -0.78
C THR A 756 -25.47 -3.43 0.68
N ARG A 757 -24.54 -3.21 1.61
CA ARG A 757 -24.82 -3.02 3.03
C ARG A 757 -24.32 -1.65 3.46
N THR A 758 -25.02 -1.03 4.40
CA THR A 758 -24.53 0.18 5.08
C THR A 758 -23.86 -0.19 6.39
N VAL A 759 -22.59 0.19 6.55
CA VAL A 759 -21.83 0.02 7.79
C VAL A 759 -21.81 1.36 8.54
N PHE A 760 -22.21 1.34 9.81
CA PHE A 760 -22.31 2.53 10.65
C PHE A 760 -21.15 2.61 11.64
N PHE A 761 -20.44 3.73 11.60
CA PHE A 761 -19.34 4.08 12.48
C PHE A 761 -19.66 5.34 13.28
N GLU A 762 -18.94 5.55 14.37
CA GLU A 762 -18.71 6.85 14.96
C GLU A 762 -17.28 7.29 14.61
N LEU A 763 -17.10 8.51 14.13
CA LEU A 763 -15.82 9.10 13.79
C LEU A 763 -15.69 10.43 14.55
N ASN A 764 -14.75 10.51 15.49
CA ASN A 764 -14.52 11.69 16.34
C ASN A 764 -15.83 12.19 17.01
N GLY A 765 -16.63 11.26 17.54
CA GLY A 765 -17.92 11.54 18.18
C GLY A 765 -19.08 11.81 17.22
N GLN A 766 -18.90 11.63 15.90
CA GLN A 766 -19.93 11.88 14.90
C GLN A 766 -20.37 10.60 14.18
N PRO A 767 -21.68 10.35 14.02
CA PRO A 767 -22.14 9.21 13.23
C PRO A 767 -21.69 9.36 11.77
N ARG A 768 -21.15 8.27 11.23
CA ARG A 768 -20.72 8.11 9.85
C ARG A 768 -21.25 6.79 9.32
N SER A 769 -21.48 6.74 8.02
CA SER A 769 -21.86 5.50 7.36
C SER A 769 -21.15 5.40 6.03
N VAL A 770 -20.79 4.17 5.65
CA VAL A 770 -20.28 3.84 4.33
C VAL A 770 -21.13 2.72 3.75
N THR A 771 -21.33 2.75 2.43
CA THR A 771 -22.06 1.71 1.70
C THR A 771 -21.06 0.84 0.97
N VAL A 772 -21.20 -0.48 1.12
CA VAL A 772 -20.25 -1.48 0.65
C VAL A 772 -21.02 -2.58 -0.07
N ALA A 773 -20.56 -3.04 -1.23
CA ALA A 773 -21.18 -4.17 -1.92
C ALA A 773 -20.93 -5.48 -1.15
N ASP A 774 -21.97 -6.27 -0.89
CA ASP A 774 -21.87 -7.58 -0.27
C ASP A 774 -21.67 -8.65 -1.35
N ARG A 775 -20.43 -9.13 -1.49
CA ARG A 775 -20.06 -10.11 -2.52
C ARG A 775 -20.70 -11.47 -2.33
N THR A 776 -21.25 -11.76 -1.15
CA THR A 776 -22.00 -13.02 -0.93
C THR A 776 -23.34 -13.04 -1.67
N LEU A 777 -23.81 -11.88 -2.11
CA LEU A 777 -25.06 -11.71 -2.85
C LEU A 777 -24.86 -11.56 -4.36
N GLU A 778 -23.60 -11.52 -4.83
CA GLU A 778 -23.27 -11.52 -6.27
C GLU A 778 -23.88 -12.75 -6.95
N GLY A 779 -24.69 -12.51 -8.00
CA GLY A 779 -25.42 -13.55 -8.73
C GLY A 779 -26.87 -13.79 -8.28
N THR A 780 -27.28 -13.25 -7.13
CA THR A 780 -28.68 -13.35 -6.63
C THR A 780 -29.51 -12.12 -7.00
N ILE A 781 -28.87 -11.04 -7.45
CA ILE A 781 -29.46 -9.73 -7.66
C ILE A 781 -29.36 -9.37 -9.14
N GLN A 782 -30.52 -9.24 -9.81
CA GLN A 782 -30.59 -8.66 -11.16
C GLN A 782 -30.31 -7.16 -11.08
N GLN A 783 -29.03 -6.77 -11.09
CA GLN A 783 -28.69 -5.39 -11.46
C GLN A 783 -29.12 -5.16 -12.92
N ARG A 784 -29.83 -4.07 -13.16
CA ARG A 784 -30.21 -3.69 -14.53
C ARG A 784 -28.93 -3.24 -15.26
N PRO A 785 -28.64 -3.79 -16.44
CA PRO A 785 -27.43 -3.43 -17.17
C PRO A 785 -27.42 -1.94 -17.50
N LYS A 786 -26.24 -1.31 -17.50
CA LYS A 786 -26.05 0.03 -18.06
C LYS A 786 -25.77 -0.06 -19.56
N ALA A 787 -26.21 0.94 -20.31
CA ALA A 787 -25.91 1.04 -21.74
C ALA A 787 -24.40 1.20 -21.94
N VAL A 788 -23.82 0.42 -22.86
CA VAL A 788 -22.39 0.50 -23.18
C VAL A 788 -22.13 1.78 -23.97
N ILE A 789 -21.27 2.64 -23.44
CA ILE A 789 -20.91 3.91 -24.08
C ILE A 789 -20.23 3.61 -25.42
N GLY A 790 -20.86 4.05 -26.52
CA GLY A 790 -20.36 3.89 -27.89
C GLY A 790 -20.89 2.67 -28.64
N ASP A 791 -21.69 1.80 -28.02
CA ASP A 791 -22.41 0.75 -28.75
C ASP A 791 -23.73 1.32 -29.31
N PRO A 792 -23.89 1.45 -30.63
CA PRO A 792 -25.10 2.01 -31.23
C PRO A 792 -26.34 1.13 -31.02
N ARG A 793 -26.20 -0.09 -30.49
CA ARG A 793 -27.34 -0.98 -30.20
C ARG A 793 -27.99 -0.68 -28.86
N ASP A 794 -27.28 -0.05 -27.93
CA ASP A 794 -27.76 0.18 -26.57
C ASP A 794 -28.47 1.53 -26.45
N ILE A 795 -29.70 1.52 -25.94
CA ILE A 795 -30.45 2.74 -25.64
C ILE A 795 -30.43 2.91 -24.12
N GLY A 796 -29.69 3.91 -23.64
CA GLY A 796 -29.62 4.27 -22.22
C GLY A 796 -30.66 5.31 -21.82
N ALA A 797 -31.03 5.34 -20.55
CA ALA A 797 -31.86 6.41 -19.99
C ALA A 797 -31.06 7.73 -20.01
N PRO A 798 -31.58 8.81 -20.63
CA PRO A 798 -30.84 10.07 -20.79
C PRO A 798 -30.69 10.85 -19.48
N MET A 799 -31.55 10.57 -18.50
CA MET A 799 -31.57 11.20 -17.18
C MET A 799 -32.31 10.29 -16.17
N PRO A 800 -32.09 10.47 -14.85
CA PRO A 800 -32.84 9.75 -13.85
C PRO A 800 -34.32 10.18 -13.86
N GLY A 801 -35.24 9.23 -13.73
CA GLY A 801 -36.68 9.51 -13.79
C GLY A 801 -37.56 8.27 -13.63
N LEU A 802 -38.87 8.44 -13.78
CA LEU A 802 -39.85 7.35 -13.74
C LEU A 802 -40.41 7.11 -15.15
N ILE A 803 -40.41 5.87 -15.63
CA ILE A 803 -41.02 5.52 -16.92
C ILE A 803 -42.54 5.68 -16.82
N VAL A 804 -43.14 6.55 -17.64
CA VAL A 804 -44.58 6.84 -17.63
C VAL A 804 -45.30 5.96 -18.64
N THR A 805 -44.79 5.87 -19.86
CA THR A 805 -45.36 5.03 -20.93
C THR A 805 -44.27 4.33 -21.71
N VAL A 806 -44.54 3.12 -22.18
CA VAL A 806 -43.69 2.38 -23.11
C VAL A 806 -44.52 2.12 -24.36
N ALA A 807 -44.08 2.64 -25.50
CA ALA A 807 -44.82 2.65 -26.76
C ALA A 807 -44.44 1.50 -27.71
N VAL A 808 -43.39 0.75 -27.37
CA VAL A 808 -42.82 -0.34 -28.18
C VAL A 808 -42.63 -1.61 -27.34
N LYS A 809 -42.47 -2.75 -28.00
CA LYS A 809 -42.12 -4.03 -27.38
C LYS A 809 -40.94 -4.67 -28.11
N ALA A 810 -40.32 -5.66 -27.45
CA ALA A 810 -39.34 -6.51 -28.09
C ALA A 810 -39.91 -7.15 -29.38
N GLY A 811 -39.13 -7.11 -30.46
CA GLY A 811 -39.48 -7.57 -31.81
C GLY A 811 -40.09 -6.51 -32.72
N ASP A 812 -40.40 -5.30 -32.22
CA ASP A 812 -40.94 -4.23 -33.06
C ASP A 812 -39.86 -3.64 -33.98
N LYS A 813 -40.24 -3.38 -35.23
CA LYS A 813 -39.44 -2.60 -36.17
C LYS A 813 -39.73 -1.12 -35.96
N VAL A 814 -38.68 -0.35 -35.67
CA VAL A 814 -38.75 1.10 -35.45
C VAL A 814 -37.92 1.81 -36.52
N THR A 815 -38.41 2.97 -36.92
CA THR A 815 -37.69 3.93 -37.78
C THR A 815 -37.13 5.06 -36.93
N LYS A 816 -36.04 5.66 -37.38
CA LYS A 816 -35.41 6.79 -36.69
C LYS A 816 -36.43 7.91 -36.47
N GLY A 817 -36.58 8.32 -35.21
CA GLY A 817 -37.55 9.32 -34.77
C GLY A 817 -38.86 8.74 -34.22
N ASP A 818 -39.06 7.42 -34.25
CA ASP A 818 -40.21 6.78 -33.60
C ASP A 818 -40.15 6.90 -32.09
N LYS A 819 -41.31 7.10 -31.45
CA LYS A 819 -41.43 7.18 -30.00
C LYS A 819 -41.25 5.79 -29.38
N LEU A 820 -40.25 5.65 -28.50
CA LEU A 820 -40.00 4.40 -27.78
C LEU A 820 -40.69 4.38 -26.44
N LEU A 821 -40.46 5.38 -25.61
CA LEU A 821 -41.05 5.51 -24.28
C LEU A 821 -41.10 6.96 -23.82
N SER A 822 -41.83 7.24 -22.75
CA SER A 822 -41.73 8.51 -22.03
C SER A 822 -41.30 8.31 -20.59
N LEU A 823 -40.45 9.21 -20.12
CA LEU A 823 -39.96 9.28 -18.75
C LEU A 823 -40.35 10.62 -18.14
N GLU A 824 -40.81 10.60 -16.90
CA GLU A 824 -41.07 11.79 -16.11
C GLU A 824 -39.91 12.03 -15.17
N ALA A 825 -39.32 13.22 -15.31
CA ALA A 825 -38.40 13.77 -14.35
C ALA A 825 -38.82 15.21 -14.10
N MET A 826 -38.85 15.66 -12.84
CA MET A 826 -39.14 17.07 -12.53
C MET A 826 -40.52 17.57 -13.01
N LYS A 827 -41.56 16.71 -13.04
CA LYS A 827 -42.90 17.02 -13.60
C LYS A 827 -42.88 17.39 -15.10
N MET A 828 -41.75 17.14 -15.77
CA MET A 828 -41.58 17.27 -17.21
C MET A 828 -41.53 15.87 -17.81
N GLU A 829 -42.44 15.60 -18.74
CA GLU A 829 -42.45 14.36 -19.50
C GLU A 829 -41.50 14.49 -20.69
N THR A 830 -40.44 13.69 -20.69
CA THR A 830 -39.45 13.61 -21.77
C THR A 830 -39.68 12.34 -22.56
N THR A 831 -39.81 12.46 -23.89
CA THR A 831 -39.97 11.30 -24.77
C THR A 831 -38.61 10.85 -25.29
N VAL A 832 -38.35 9.54 -25.20
CA VAL A 832 -37.17 8.90 -25.80
C VAL A 832 -37.55 8.39 -27.18
N TYR A 833 -36.76 8.77 -28.20
CA TYR A 833 -36.97 8.43 -29.60
C TYR A 833 -35.93 7.44 -30.11
N ALA A 834 -36.27 6.67 -31.14
CA ALA A 834 -35.36 5.80 -31.85
C ALA A 834 -34.27 6.61 -32.55
N GLU A 835 -33.00 6.33 -32.27
CA GLU A 835 -31.85 7.05 -32.85
C GLU A 835 -31.45 6.51 -34.25
N GLN A 836 -31.90 5.29 -34.56
CA GLN A 836 -31.66 4.59 -35.83
C GLN A 836 -32.83 3.68 -36.22
N ASP A 837 -32.84 3.26 -37.49
CA ASP A 837 -33.75 2.23 -38.00
C ASP A 837 -33.29 0.86 -37.51
N GLY A 838 -34.21 0.01 -37.08
CA GLY A 838 -33.86 -1.35 -36.64
C GLY A 838 -34.99 -2.11 -35.99
N THR A 839 -34.72 -3.35 -35.60
CA THR A 839 -35.64 -4.15 -34.78
C THR A 839 -35.16 -4.12 -33.33
N LEU A 840 -36.05 -3.87 -32.37
CA LEU A 840 -35.68 -3.96 -30.95
C LEU A 840 -35.58 -5.42 -30.53
N ALA A 841 -34.42 -5.85 -30.06
CA ALA A 841 -34.24 -7.18 -29.46
C ALA A 841 -34.93 -7.25 -28.09
N GLU A 842 -34.76 -6.22 -27.28
CA GLU A 842 -35.20 -6.20 -25.89
C GLU A 842 -35.71 -4.81 -25.48
N VAL A 843 -36.73 -4.79 -24.61
CA VAL A 843 -37.19 -3.62 -23.87
C VAL A 843 -37.20 -4.01 -22.40
N LEU A 844 -36.34 -3.38 -21.60
CA LEU A 844 -35.99 -3.83 -20.24
C LEU A 844 -36.74 -3.06 -19.14
N VAL A 845 -37.67 -2.19 -19.52
CA VAL A 845 -38.42 -1.31 -18.61
C VAL A 845 -39.91 -1.38 -18.88
N SER A 846 -40.70 -1.10 -17.84
CA SER A 846 -42.16 -1.02 -17.90
C SER A 846 -42.67 0.27 -17.23
N PRO A 847 -43.90 0.73 -17.52
CA PRO A 847 -44.49 1.87 -16.81
C PRO A 847 -44.42 1.72 -15.28
N GLY A 848 -44.03 2.79 -14.58
CA GLY A 848 -43.78 2.80 -13.14
C GLY A 848 -42.37 2.36 -12.73
N THR A 849 -41.49 2.03 -13.67
CA THR A 849 -40.08 1.70 -13.39
C THR A 849 -39.26 2.97 -13.12
N PRO A 850 -38.57 3.09 -11.97
CA PRO A 850 -37.55 4.12 -11.78
C PRO A 850 -36.26 3.73 -12.52
N VAL A 851 -35.62 4.71 -13.17
CA VAL A 851 -34.35 4.53 -13.90
C VAL A 851 -33.32 5.59 -13.50
N GLU A 852 -32.04 5.22 -13.49
CA GLU A 852 -30.90 6.13 -13.37
C GLU A 852 -30.35 6.53 -14.74
N ALA A 853 -29.58 7.64 -14.80
CA ALA A 853 -28.88 8.02 -16.02
C ALA A 853 -27.91 6.91 -16.48
N GLY A 854 -28.02 6.55 -17.76
CA GLY A 854 -27.19 5.53 -18.40
C GLY A 854 -27.66 4.08 -18.18
N GLU A 855 -28.73 3.82 -17.44
CA GLU A 855 -29.32 2.47 -17.37
C GLU A 855 -29.92 2.06 -18.72
N LEU A 856 -29.71 0.80 -19.11
CA LEU A 856 -30.18 0.28 -20.39
C LEU A 856 -31.70 0.11 -20.36
N ILE A 857 -32.39 0.83 -21.25
CA ILE A 857 -33.86 0.82 -21.35
C ILE A 857 -34.35 -0.08 -22.49
N ALA A 858 -33.64 -0.12 -23.62
CA ALA A 858 -33.93 -0.99 -24.75
C ALA A 858 -32.66 -1.27 -25.57
N ARG A 859 -32.68 -2.34 -26.37
CA ARG A 859 -31.55 -2.76 -27.21
C ARG A 859 -32.01 -3.16 -28.61
N TYR A 860 -31.27 -2.74 -29.64
CA TYR A 860 -31.47 -3.19 -31.02
C TYR A 860 -30.93 -4.61 -31.25
N ALA A 861 -31.57 -5.36 -32.14
CA ALA A 861 -31.09 -6.65 -32.61
C ALA A 861 -29.86 -6.50 -33.51
N ASP A 862 -29.03 -7.55 -33.55
CA ASP A 862 -27.93 -7.64 -34.50
C ASP A 862 -28.50 -7.63 -35.93
N ALA A 863 -27.82 -6.91 -36.83
CA ALA A 863 -28.24 -6.68 -38.21
C ALA A 863 -28.31 -7.96 -39.05
#